data_AF-A0A9P1M9P1-F1
#
_entry.id   AF-A0A9P1M9P1-F1
#
_cell.length_a   1.000
_cell.length_b   1.000
_cell.length_c   1.000
_cell.angle_alpha   90.00
_cell.angle_beta   90.00
_cell.angle_gamma   90.00
#
_symmetry.space_group_name_H-M   'P 1'
#
loop_
_entity.id
_entity.type
_entity.pdbx_description
1 polymer ?
#
loop_
_entity_poly.entity_id
_entity_poly.type
_entity_poly.pdbx_seq_one_letter_code
_entity_poly.pdbx_strand_id
1 'polypeptide(L)'
;MRPVPGAFINTPAAARTTAQGNDPVRRRLFSDANPPSTSSGQLTAGGAAAGSTAGDHNAGLPAARSADSLTKLPQVSQSSPVAKAARAINMVLQADGNFPDLDSYLRPGASSDYDLSPSIHPQLPFRKPRLVATTSELILLGVAAETTPKGTRSVSLYQTKMVLPIRGADVSLIAGSANGRIFFGGGSDTDVYELYYQQEEKWFSNRCGKINHTNPGWTAVISLQNNFWPAKEPEHLTSLVVDDSRNLLYTLSSRSTIRTYHMEAPNKLNKVIDKEKNSCLREISHMINFSPLLNDRMHLVSISPISSREASKLHLMALTNTGCRLFLSATSSAAYTIGATTNAVPQSLILSGDAVTDTQSESLKTSRNGVRYAPGYFLDFVSKDSHPNADLLFVSAPETARIRNISQGSPLRYYEHGNWIELGSRVEAVGLVTKPFAAAKQPQGFGNELAVQFDDAPSEFAILTNSGVHVVRRRRLVDIFASSLRGSSGDEGADSIARKFIGLYGRVETIASALAVACGHGAGGEQKEEVALQAEHQALHALEKLMESISEGISFVLMLFDERVSDIYTRLDDGTRQGLKDLTYERLFSTAPGKDLAKVLVKAIVNRNIESGSNVETVADALRRRCGSFCSPDDVVIFKAQEQLKRASEQPVGSNTARGLLQESLSLFERVASNLSYGNLVVAVEEYTKMRYYAGAIRLCLTVAHGKDRGNAALAWVNDGRPANDQRAGAFQERKLCYDLVHQVLQQLDREVGHEPDMIDGKPTLTATKRLEAYDVVNGSNDELFHFGLYQWYIDQGWMDRILAIESPHVVTFLESLAREDATHANLLCRFYTHQGQYYQAAVVQSDLAQADLPINIKERINLLSLAKTNANVSSPGVARQQQQVLNHKISELLEIAHIQDDVLERLRVDSRIDPQRLIEIEDKLDGKIQNLTETNSQTQKLFNDYADQAGYYDLCLLIYHAADYRNPTTIAETWTNLIQLEHEEAQEAAGMSDVCLMSLVIFPIPTLLPEVCRYACVNGQDATIGADPAWPVQLFLAVGVSHDMIIRVLEHVFDTQDYGFTGTARRTRLVELIAYVVDSWAKEIRRRGASAKGTGLMSPGLVDLIERCERALPPAPGGNNLGGADLPELRRIVKTLKREVSSLVERMGTGSLRFA
;
A
#
# COMPACT_ATOMS: atom_id res chain seq x y z
N MET A 1 10.89 79.27 -15.49
CA MET A 1 11.61 78.45 -14.49
C MET A 1 10.82 78.49 -13.19
N ARG A 2 10.73 77.38 -12.45
CA ARG A 2 10.25 77.32 -11.05
C ARG A 2 11.48 76.91 -10.18
N PRO A 3 11.60 77.34 -8.91
CA PRO A 3 12.77 76.98 -8.09
C PRO A 3 12.85 75.47 -7.85
N VAL A 4 14.06 74.93 -7.86
CA VAL A 4 14.36 73.50 -7.71
C VAL A 4 14.99 73.25 -6.34
N PRO A 5 14.60 72.19 -5.60
CA PRO A 5 15.36 71.73 -4.43
C PRO A 5 16.73 71.20 -4.87
N GLY A 6 17.80 71.95 -4.61
CA GLY A 6 19.21 71.53 -4.58
C GLY A 6 19.74 70.64 -5.71
N ALA A 7 20.46 71.22 -6.68
CA ALA A 7 21.32 70.49 -7.61
C ALA A 7 22.80 70.87 -7.45
N PHE A 8 23.69 69.92 -7.76
CA PHE A 8 25.16 69.94 -7.57
C PHE A 8 25.90 71.06 -8.32
N ILE A 9 27.15 71.36 -7.90
CA ILE A 9 28.31 71.47 -8.82
C ILE A 9 29.68 71.36 -8.07
N ASN A 10 30.58 70.59 -8.68
CA ASN A 10 32.05 70.49 -8.62
C ASN A 10 32.91 70.62 -7.34
N THR A 11 33.89 69.71 -7.32
CA THR A 11 35.18 69.70 -6.59
C THR A 11 36.09 70.89 -6.89
N PRO A 12 37.11 71.10 -6.04
CA PRO A 12 38.47 71.29 -6.50
C PRO A 12 39.39 70.11 -6.14
N ALA A 13 40.20 69.68 -7.11
CA ALA A 13 41.42 68.90 -6.87
C ALA A 13 42.61 69.89 -6.64
N ALA A 14 43.87 69.50 -6.41
CA ALA A 14 44.55 68.22 -6.61
C ALA A 14 45.89 68.14 -5.82
N ALA A 15 46.62 67.05 -6.07
CA ALA A 15 48.09 66.90 -5.94
C ALA A 15 48.68 66.69 -4.53
N ARG A 16 49.75 65.91 -4.34
CA ARG A 16 50.52 64.92 -5.17
C ARG A 16 51.32 64.03 -4.17
N THR A 17 51.99 62.90 -4.49
CA THR A 17 52.68 62.50 -5.73
C THR A 17 52.93 60.97 -5.77
N THR A 18 52.86 60.35 -6.97
CA THR A 18 53.67 59.21 -7.48
C THR A 18 53.74 57.84 -6.74
N ALA A 19 53.80 56.68 -7.42
CA ALA A 19 53.68 56.37 -8.85
C ALA A 19 53.44 54.86 -9.12
N GLN A 20 52.86 54.57 -10.30
CA GLN A 20 53.04 53.37 -11.18
C GLN A 20 52.92 51.93 -10.58
N GLY A 21 52.19 50.99 -11.20
CA GLY A 21 51.32 51.05 -12.38
C GLY A 21 50.93 49.68 -12.96
N ASN A 22 49.84 49.65 -13.75
CA ASN A 22 49.34 48.57 -14.63
C ASN A 22 48.87 47.22 -14.03
N ASP A 23 47.56 46.96 -14.18
CA ASP A 23 46.91 45.65 -14.39
C ASP A 23 46.81 45.40 -15.92
N PRO A 24 46.77 44.14 -16.45
CA PRO A 24 45.47 43.56 -16.83
C PRO A 24 45.33 42.00 -16.88
N VAL A 25 44.28 41.47 -16.22
CA VAL A 25 43.21 40.61 -16.83
C VAL A 25 43.41 39.06 -17.10
N ARG A 26 42.35 38.27 -16.74
CA ARG A 26 41.82 36.95 -17.26
C ARG A 26 42.25 35.55 -16.70
N ARG A 27 41.32 34.95 -15.93
CA ARG A 27 40.44 33.76 -16.22
C ARG A 27 40.96 32.28 -16.14
N ARG A 28 40.01 31.39 -15.78
CA ARG A 28 40.00 29.88 -15.70
C ARG A 28 40.61 29.31 -14.40
N LEU A 29 40.05 28.33 -13.65
CA LEU A 29 39.04 27.24 -13.82
C LEU A 29 39.54 25.92 -14.45
N PHE A 30 39.77 24.93 -13.56
CA PHE A 30 39.92 23.47 -13.74
C PHE A 30 41.07 22.99 -14.68
N SER A 31 41.93 22.03 -14.32
CA SER A 31 42.15 21.24 -13.08
C SER A 31 43.69 20.96 -12.94
N ASP A 32 44.28 19.96 -12.28
CA ASP A 32 43.85 18.70 -11.64
C ASP A 32 44.95 18.14 -10.68
N ALA A 33 44.75 16.92 -10.16
CA ALA A 33 45.72 15.98 -9.56
C ALA A 33 46.25 16.21 -8.11
N ASN A 34 46.16 15.13 -7.31
CA ASN A 34 46.88 14.85 -6.06
C ASN A 34 48.40 14.60 -6.31
N PRO A 35 49.29 14.44 -5.28
CA PRO A 35 49.17 14.58 -3.81
C PRO A 35 50.20 15.69 -3.34
N PRO A 36 51.13 15.59 -2.34
CA PRO A 36 51.27 14.71 -1.15
C PRO A 36 51.75 15.36 0.18
N SER A 37 51.52 14.62 1.28
CA SER A 37 52.37 14.36 2.47
C SER A 37 53.23 15.44 3.20
N THR A 38 53.26 15.26 4.54
CA THR A 38 54.40 15.37 5.49
C THR A 38 54.94 16.72 6.01
N SER A 39 54.76 16.88 7.33
CA SER A 39 55.81 17.06 8.39
C SER A 39 55.94 18.41 9.11
N SER A 40 56.42 18.31 10.36
CA SER A 40 56.68 19.34 11.40
C SER A 40 55.56 20.35 11.73
N GLY A 41 55.09 20.52 12.98
CA GLY A 41 55.37 19.82 14.24
C GLY A 41 56.32 20.53 15.20
N GLN A 42 55.81 20.95 16.36
CA GLN A 42 56.60 21.25 17.55
C GLN A 42 55.79 20.99 18.82
N LEU A 43 56.47 20.65 19.92
CA LEU A 43 55.84 20.16 21.16
C LEU A 43 55.80 21.25 22.24
N THR A 44 54.87 21.09 23.19
CA THR A 44 55.14 21.34 24.61
C THR A 44 54.23 20.42 25.44
N ALA A 45 54.64 20.07 26.66
CA ALA A 45 54.04 18.96 27.41
C ALA A 45 53.75 19.32 28.87
N GLY A 46 52.85 18.55 29.49
CA GLY A 46 52.43 18.66 30.89
C GLY A 46 50.95 19.08 31.04
N GLY A 47 50.18 18.52 31.99
CA GLY A 47 50.51 17.39 32.85
C GLY A 47 49.52 17.16 34.00
N ALA A 48 49.23 15.88 34.28
CA ALA A 48 48.72 15.32 35.55
C ALA A 48 47.36 15.73 36.16
N ALA A 49 46.65 14.68 36.60
CA ALA A 49 45.89 14.55 37.85
C ALA A 49 44.52 15.26 38.06
N ALA A 50 43.48 14.42 37.99
CA ALA A 50 42.53 14.10 39.07
C ALA A 50 41.82 15.21 39.89
N GLY A 51 40.48 15.13 39.92
CA GLY A 51 39.62 15.73 40.94
C GLY A 51 38.32 14.93 41.07
N SER A 52 37.92 14.58 42.30
CA SER A 52 36.75 13.75 42.59
C SER A 52 35.75 14.47 43.48
N THR A 53 34.46 14.11 43.37
CA THR A 53 33.51 13.94 44.51
C THR A 53 32.16 13.44 43.98
N ALA A 54 31.32 12.91 44.87
CA ALA A 54 30.00 12.37 44.56
C ALA A 54 28.91 13.06 45.40
N GLY A 55 27.65 12.91 44.99
CA GLY A 55 26.48 13.38 45.74
C GLY A 55 25.18 12.93 45.09
N ASP A 56 24.41 12.08 45.78
CA ASP A 56 23.11 11.59 45.32
C ASP A 56 22.01 12.66 45.37
N HIS A 57 21.01 12.54 44.50
CA HIS A 57 19.62 12.40 44.92
C HIS A 57 18.73 11.86 43.79
N ASN A 58 17.54 11.36 44.14
CA ASN A 58 16.82 10.34 43.38
C ASN A 58 15.35 10.74 43.08
N ALA A 59 14.95 10.68 41.81
CA ALA A 59 13.55 10.69 41.38
C ALA A 59 13.44 10.00 39.99
N GLY A 60 12.61 8.97 39.87
CA GLY A 60 12.59 8.06 38.71
C GLY A 60 11.54 8.33 37.63
N LEU A 61 11.79 7.79 36.44
CA LEU A 61 10.85 7.61 35.32
C LEU A 61 11.10 6.23 34.66
N PRO A 62 10.11 5.62 33.96
CA PRO A 62 10.09 4.17 33.73
C PRO A 62 10.68 3.69 32.40
N ALA A 63 11.06 2.40 32.42
CA ALA A 63 11.11 1.42 31.32
C ALA A 63 11.96 1.74 30.06
N ALA A 64 12.94 0.88 29.81
CA ALA A 64 13.78 0.93 28.63
C ALA A 64 13.03 0.63 27.31
N ARG A 65 13.51 1.24 26.22
CA ARG A 65 13.37 0.68 24.86
C ARG A 65 14.73 0.19 24.40
N SER A 66 14.73 -0.91 23.65
CA SER A 66 15.93 -1.59 23.14
C SER A 66 16.79 -0.67 22.26
N ALA A 67 18.09 -0.62 22.54
CA ALA A 67 19.06 0.10 21.73
C ALA A 67 19.52 -0.76 20.55
N ASP A 68 18.95 -0.50 19.36
CA ASP A 68 19.49 -1.03 18.10
C ASP A 68 19.26 -0.02 16.98
N SER A 69 20.12 1.01 16.92
CA SER A 69 20.03 2.15 15.98
C SER A 69 21.34 2.93 15.90
N LEU A 70 22.42 2.28 15.47
CA LEU A 70 23.64 2.94 15.00
C LEU A 70 23.95 2.51 13.57
N THR A 71 24.52 3.43 12.78
CA THR A 71 24.91 3.31 11.35
C THR A 71 23.78 3.26 10.29
N LYS A 72 22.98 4.32 10.22
CA LYS A 72 22.59 4.89 8.91
C LYS A 72 23.05 6.34 8.79
N LEU A 73 23.83 6.63 7.75
CA LEU A 73 24.09 7.99 7.28
C LEU A 73 22.75 8.65 6.90
N PRO A 74 22.60 9.97 7.08
CA PRO A 74 21.37 10.66 6.72
C PRO A 74 21.14 10.56 5.20
N GLN A 75 20.16 9.75 4.78
CA GLN A 75 19.72 9.73 3.39
C GLN A 75 19.19 11.11 3.04
N VAL A 76 19.84 11.77 2.07
CA VAL A 76 19.33 13.02 1.48
C VAL A 76 17.96 12.71 0.87
N SER A 77 16.90 13.16 1.53
CA SER A 77 15.53 12.94 1.07
C SER A 77 15.36 13.53 -0.33
N GLN A 78 15.27 12.67 -1.35
CA GLN A 78 15.03 13.07 -2.75
C GLN A 78 13.59 13.56 -2.89
N SER A 79 13.36 14.77 -2.41
CA SER A 79 12.12 15.52 -2.63
C SER A 79 11.89 15.68 -4.13
N SER A 80 10.66 15.38 -4.57
CA SER A 80 10.28 15.52 -5.98
C SER A 80 10.50 16.95 -6.47
N PRO A 81 10.75 17.16 -7.79
CA PRO A 81 10.93 18.50 -8.33
C PRO A 81 9.77 19.44 -7.94
N VAL A 82 8.54 18.96 -8.08
CA VAL A 82 7.32 19.69 -7.71
C VAL A 82 7.29 20.10 -6.22
N ALA A 83 7.71 19.22 -5.31
CA ALA A 83 7.79 19.53 -3.89
C ALA A 83 8.94 20.49 -3.53
N LYS A 84 10.04 20.50 -4.30
CA LYS A 84 11.11 21.51 -4.17
C LYS A 84 10.61 22.89 -4.60
N ALA A 85 9.92 22.97 -5.74
CA ALA A 85 9.34 24.22 -6.24
C ALA A 85 8.25 24.77 -5.30
N ALA A 86 7.37 23.92 -4.76
CA ALA A 86 6.36 24.33 -3.78
C ALA A 86 6.97 24.94 -2.51
N ARG A 87 8.07 24.36 -1.99
CA ARG A 87 8.83 24.96 -0.87
C ARG A 87 9.39 26.33 -1.22
N ALA A 88 9.92 26.52 -2.43
CA ALA A 88 10.42 27.82 -2.88
C ALA A 88 9.29 28.86 -2.97
N ILE A 89 8.12 28.50 -3.52
CA ILE A 89 6.94 29.37 -3.54
C ILE A 89 6.49 29.71 -2.12
N ASN A 90 6.42 28.75 -1.19
CA ASN A 90 6.04 29.01 0.19
C ASN A 90 7.02 29.98 0.90
N MET A 91 8.33 29.89 0.61
CA MET A 91 9.33 30.86 1.10
C MET A 91 9.11 32.27 0.53
N VAL A 92 8.73 32.39 -0.75
CA VAL A 92 8.39 33.68 -1.37
C VAL A 92 7.09 34.25 -0.77
N LEU A 93 6.03 33.45 -0.67
CA LEU A 93 4.77 33.86 -0.03
C LEU A 93 4.97 34.29 1.44
N GLN A 94 5.84 33.60 2.18
CA GLN A 94 6.22 34.01 3.54
C GLN A 94 7.00 35.33 3.52
N ALA A 95 7.90 35.56 2.55
CA ALA A 95 8.63 36.82 2.41
C ALA A 95 7.71 37.98 1.98
N ASP A 96 6.69 37.75 1.15
CA ASP A 96 5.67 38.73 0.77
C ASP A 96 4.75 39.08 1.94
N GLY A 97 4.29 38.07 2.69
CA GLY A 97 3.50 38.26 3.91
C GLY A 97 4.29 38.89 5.06
N ASN A 98 5.62 38.82 5.02
CA ASN A 98 6.51 39.48 5.99
C ASN A 98 6.83 40.94 5.66
N PHE A 99 6.34 41.49 4.54
CA PHE A 99 6.59 42.90 4.14
C PHE A 99 6.26 43.87 5.29
N PRO A 100 7.09 44.91 5.56
CA PRO A 100 6.91 45.80 6.70
C PRO A 100 5.52 46.42 6.81
N ASP A 101 5.00 46.47 8.03
CA ASP A 101 3.77 47.19 8.36
C ASP A 101 3.99 48.70 8.44
N LEU A 102 2.92 49.48 8.42
CA LEU A 102 2.97 50.94 8.40
C LEU A 102 3.61 51.55 9.67
N ASP A 103 3.47 50.94 10.85
CA ASP A 103 4.09 51.45 12.09
C ASP A 103 5.63 51.23 12.08
N SER A 104 6.13 50.25 11.32
CA SER A 104 7.57 49.92 11.26
C SER A 104 8.41 50.91 10.44
N TYR A 105 7.80 51.62 9.48
CA TYR A 105 8.44 52.68 8.68
C TYR A 105 7.91 54.11 8.92
N LEU A 106 6.86 54.27 9.74
CA LEU A 106 6.47 55.55 10.37
C LEU A 106 6.73 55.51 11.90
N ARG A 107 8.01 55.61 12.27
CA ARG A 107 8.55 55.70 13.65
C ARG A 107 8.26 57.10 14.27
N PRO A 108 8.81 57.58 15.41
CA PRO A 108 8.49 58.94 15.97
C PRO A 108 9.44 60.16 15.62
N GLY A 109 8.89 61.32 15.17
CA GLY A 109 9.60 62.48 14.53
C GLY A 109 8.85 63.12 13.31
N ALA A 110 9.51 63.36 12.13
CA ALA A 110 8.95 63.64 10.78
C ALA A 110 9.63 62.87 9.58
N SER A 111 9.09 62.90 8.34
CA SER A 111 9.77 62.39 7.11
C SER A 111 9.49 63.28 5.89
N SER A 112 10.39 63.30 4.89
CA SER A 112 10.30 64.13 3.68
C SER A 112 10.97 63.50 2.43
N ASP A 113 11.08 62.17 2.35
CA ASP A 113 11.81 61.47 1.28
C ASP A 113 10.94 61.23 0.02
N TYR A 114 10.99 62.14 -0.97
CA TYR A 114 10.24 62.05 -2.24
C TYR A 114 11.13 61.91 -3.50
N ASP A 115 10.70 61.11 -4.48
CA ASP A 115 11.10 61.25 -5.90
C ASP A 115 9.96 61.89 -6.72
N LEU A 116 10.28 62.72 -7.71
CA LEU A 116 9.31 63.53 -8.47
C LEU A 116 9.42 63.30 -9.99
N SER A 117 8.30 63.36 -10.69
CA SER A 117 8.25 63.12 -12.15
C SER A 117 7.30 64.08 -12.88
N PRO A 118 7.55 64.39 -14.16
CA PRO A 118 6.64 65.19 -14.98
C PRO A 118 5.34 64.44 -15.38
N SER A 119 4.31 65.20 -15.76
CA SER A 119 2.91 64.76 -15.88
C SER A 119 2.47 64.38 -17.30
N ILE A 120 1.62 63.35 -17.44
CA ILE A 120 0.93 62.97 -18.70
C ILE A 120 -0.55 62.61 -18.40
N HIS A 121 -1.47 62.89 -19.33
CA HIS A 121 -2.93 62.92 -19.14
C HIS A 121 -3.66 61.56 -18.97
N PRO A 122 -4.82 61.51 -18.27
CA PRO A 122 -5.69 60.33 -18.13
C PRO A 122 -7.04 60.40 -18.89
N GLN A 123 -7.82 59.30 -18.88
CA GLN A 123 -9.19 59.14 -19.42
C GLN A 123 -10.15 58.40 -18.43
N LEU A 124 -11.39 58.12 -18.82
CA LEU A 124 -12.61 57.94 -17.98
C LEU A 124 -13.44 56.66 -18.35
N PRO A 125 -14.63 56.32 -17.75
CA PRO A 125 -15.43 56.92 -16.65
C PRO A 125 -16.12 55.96 -15.60
N PHE A 126 -16.85 56.56 -14.62
CA PHE A 126 -18.03 56.06 -13.84
C PHE A 126 -17.90 55.58 -12.35
N ARG A 127 -19.07 55.32 -11.69
CA ARG A 127 -19.40 55.74 -10.30
C ARG A 127 -20.21 54.73 -9.42
N LYS A 128 -20.45 55.10 -8.15
CA LYS A 128 -21.21 54.41 -7.07
C LYS A 128 -22.25 55.35 -6.37
N PRO A 129 -23.13 54.87 -5.44
CA PRO A 129 -24.43 55.50 -5.12
C PRO A 129 -24.43 56.63 -4.06
N ARG A 130 -25.63 57.13 -3.68
CA ARG A 130 -25.87 58.35 -2.87
C ARG A 130 -27.06 58.22 -1.90
N LEU A 131 -27.02 58.98 -0.81
CA LEU A 131 -28.19 59.41 0.00
C LEU A 131 -28.59 60.85 -0.41
N VAL A 132 -29.82 61.29 -0.10
CA VAL A 132 -30.29 62.66 -0.36
C VAL A 132 -30.77 63.33 0.93
N ALA A 133 -30.10 64.42 1.30
CA ALA A 133 -30.58 65.37 2.31
C ALA A 133 -31.18 66.60 1.61
N THR A 134 -32.19 67.20 2.24
CA THR A 134 -32.75 68.51 1.87
C THR A 134 -32.65 69.46 3.06
N THR A 135 -32.99 70.73 2.88
CA THR A 135 -33.05 71.72 3.98
C THR A 135 -34.21 71.50 4.97
N SER A 136 -35.01 70.44 4.81
CA SER A 136 -36.18 70.17 5.67
C SER A 136 -36.27 68.71 6.14
N GLU A 137 -35.92 67.75 5.29
CA GLU A 137 -36.03 66.32 5.56
C GLU A 137 -34.86 65.49 4.98
N LEU A 138 -34.53 64.40 5.68
CA LEU A 138 -33.65 63.32 5.25
C LEU A 138 -34.52 62.18 4.70
N ILE A 139 -34.24 61.72 3.48
CA ILE A 139 -35.00 60.66 2.79
C ILE A 139 -34.09 59.46 2.54
N LEU A 140 -34.47 58.29 3.07
CA LEU A 140 -33.73 57.05 2.83
C LEU A 140 -34.30 56.34 1.59
N LEU A 141 -33.46 56.06 0.60
CA LEU A 141 -33.82 55.30 -0.60
C LEU A 141 -33.02 53.99 -0.65
N GLY A 142 -33.69 52.89 -0.98
CA GLY A 142 -33.03 51.63 -1.30
C GLY A 142 -32.39 51.74 -2.69
N VAL A 143 -31.20 51.16 -2.87
CA VAL A 143 -30.46 51.23 -4.14
C VAL A 143 -29.96 49.84 -4.53
N ALA A 144 -30.41 49.31 -5.67
CA ALA A 144 -29.77 48.16 -6.32
C ALA A 144 -28.80 48.66 -7.39
N ALA A 145 -27.60 48.08 -7.45
CA ALA A 145 -26.51 48.51 -8.33
C ALA A 145 -25.90 47.32 -9.08
N GLU A 146 -26.69 46.75 -10.00
CA GLU A 146 -26.41 45.51 -10.75
C GLU A 146 -25.42 45.74 -11.90
N THR A 147 -24.48 44.82 -12.09
CA THR A 147 -23.54 44.87 -13.23
C THR A 147 -24.23 44.35 -14.48
N THR A 148 -24.35 45.19 -15.51
CA THR A 148 -24.89 44.78 -16.82
C THR A 148 -23.88 43.94 -17.59
N PRO A 149 -24.30 43.18 -18.64
CA PRO A 149 -23.38 42.44 -19.51
C PRO A 149 -22.33 43.30 -20.23
N LYS A 150 -22.47 44.64 -20.23
CA LYS A 150 -21.47 45.59 -20.77
C LYS A 150 -20.50 46.12 -19.71
N GLY A 151 -20.48 45.54 -18.51
CA GLY A 151 -19.61 45.95 -17.39
C GLY A 151 -20.03 47.23 -16.66
N THR A 152 -20.87 48.08 -17.27
CA THR A 152 -21.48 49.24 -16.60
C THR A 152 -22.51 48.80 -15.57
N ARG A 153 -22.66 49.55 -14.47
CA ARG A 153 -23.70 49.30 -13.46
C ARG A 153 -25.01 49.97 -13.82
N SER A 154 -26.09 49.21 -13.85
CA SER A 154 -27.45 49.74 -13.77
C SER A 154 -27.75 50.14 -12.33
N VAL A 155 -28.51 51.21 -12.11
CA VAL A 155 -28.85 51.71 -10.78
C VAL A 155 -30.36 51.89 -10.69
N SER A 156 -31.01 51.10 -9.82
CA SER A 156 -32.44 51.17 -9.54
C SER A 156 -32.68 51.74 -8.14
N LEU A 157 -33.61 52.67 -8.03
CA LEU A 157 -33.97 53.36 -6.78
C LEU A 157 -35.34 52.87 -6.27
N TYR A 158 -35.42 52.58 -4.97
CA TYR A 158 -36.59 52.03 -4.30
C TYR A 158 -37.03 52.95 -3.15
N GLN A 159 -38.29 53.37 -3.14
CA GLN A 159 -38.84 54.24 -2.10
C GLN A 159 -39.14 53.43 -0.83
N THR A 160 -38.39 53.67 0.25
CA THR A 160 -38.54 52.95 1.53
C THR A 160 -39.75 53.41 2.38
N LYS A 161 -40.29 54.58 2.06
CA LYS A 161 -41.19 55.40 2.90
C LYS A 161 -40.60 55.83 4.25
N MET A 162 -39.27 55.80 4.41
CA MET A 162 -38.57 56.28 5.61
C MET A 162 -38.08 57.71 5.38
N VAL A 163 -38.68 58.65 6.10
CA VAL A 163 -38.40 60.09 6.03
C VAL A 163 -38.21 60.63 7.45
N LEU A 164 -37.22 61.48 7.64
CA LEU A 164 -36.84 62.07 8.93
C LEU A 164 -36.86 63.61 8.82
N PRO A 165 -37.82 64.30 9.47
CA PRO A 165 -37.82 65.76 9.54
C PRO A 165 -36.61 66.28 10.33
N ILE A 166 -35.80 67.14 9.71
CA ILE A 166 -34.53 67.61 10.28
C ILE A 166 -34.77 68.63 11.39
N ARG A 167 -35.78 69.51 11.21
CA ARG A 167 -36.21 70.58 12.13
C ARG A 167 -35.12 71.61 12.48
N GLY A 168 -34.43 72.14 11.48
CA GLY A 168 -33.57 73.32 11.61
C GLY A 168 -32.11 73.08 12.05
N ALA A 169 -31.70 71.83 12.28
CA ALA A 169 -30.28 71.49 12.32
C ALA A 169 -29.68 71.54 10.91
N ASP A 170 -28.40 71.92 10.75
CA ASP A 170 -27.71 71.73 9.47
C ASP A 170 -27.33 70.26 9.26
N VAL A 171 -27.39 69.80 8.01
CA VAL A 171 -27.03 68.43 7.62
C VAL A 171 -26.21 68.48 6.33
N SER A 172 -24.98 68.96 6.48
CA SER A 172 -23.97 69.05 5.42
C SER A 172 -22.94 67.89 5.46
N LEU A 173 -22.86 67.16 6.57
CA LEU A 173 -21.96 66.02 6.76
C LEU A 173 -22.76 64.75 7.06
N ILE A 174 -22.50 63.67 6.33
CA ILE A 174 -23.12 62.35 6.50
C ILE A 174 -22.06 61.26 6.32
N ALA A 175 -22.01 60.29 7.24
CA ALA A 175 -21.15 59.12 7.15
C ALA A 175 -21.93 57.83 7.49
N GLY A 176 -21.68 56.75 6.75
CA GLY A 176 -22.27 55.44 7.01
C GLY A 176 -21.20 54.41 7.37
N SER A 177 -21.53 53.51 8.30
CA SER A 177 -20.69 52.36 8.68
C SER A 177 -21.04 51.10 7.91
N ALA A 178 -20.14 50.12 7.90
CA ALA A 178 -20.33 48.82 7.24
C ALA A 178 -21.48 47.98 7.86
N ASN A 179 -21.89 48.25 9.10
CA ASN A 179 -23.07 47.65 9.72
C ASN A 179 -24.36 48.47 9.53
N GLY A 180 -24.34 49.50 8.66
CA GLY A 180 -25.53 50.22 8.21
C GLY A 180 -26.02 51.35 9.12
N ARG A 181 -25.26 51.74 10.16
CA ARG A 181 -25.54 52.95 10.96
C ARG A 181 -25.25 54.19 10.11
N ILE A 182 -26.02 55.26 10.30
CA ILE A 182 -25.90 56.50 9.53
C ILE A 182 -25.75 57.68 10.49
N PHE A 183 -24.54 58.24 10.54
CA PHE A 183 -24.22 59.43 11.35
C PHE A 183 -24.31 60.69 10.50
N PHE A 184 -24.71 61.80 11.11
CA PHE A 184 -24.81 63.10 10.43
C PHE A 184 -24.65 64.30 11.37
N GLY A 185 -24.32 65.45 10.78
CA GLY A 185 -24.16 66.75 11.45
C GLY A 185 -23.85 67.85 10.42
N GLY A 186 -23.39 69.02 10.86
CA GLY A 186 -23.13 70.12 9.93
C GLY A 186 -22.44 71.35 10.51
N GLY A 187 -22.58 72.48 9.78
CA GLY A 187 -21.93 73.75 10.06
C GLY A 187 -22.61 74.63 11.12
N SER A 188 -23.66 74.15 11.78
CA SER A 188 -24.37 74.88 12.85
C SER A 188 -23.73 74.71 14.23
N ASP A 189 -23.15 73.54 14.50
CA ASP A 189 -22.79 73.08 15.85
C ASP A 189 -21.83 71.87 15.79
N THR A 190 -21.45 71.31 16.94
CA THR A 190 -20.60 70.11 17.05
C THR A 190 -21.37 68.81 17.36
N ASP A 191 -22.69 68.79 17.18
CA ASP A 191 -23.50 67.65 17.58
C ASP A 191 -23.47 66.52 16.54
N VAL A 192 -23.27 65.29 17.04
CA VAL A 192 -23.28 64.08 16.22
C VAL A 192 -24.63 63.39 16.39
N TYR A 193 -25.41 63.40 15.31
CA TYR A 193 -26.68 62.72 15.22
C TYR A 193 -26.51 61.34 14.58
N GLU A 194 -27.41 60.42 14.93
CA GLU A 194 -27.54 59.12 14.27
C GLU A 194 -28.97 58.91 13.79
N LEU A 195 -29.15 58.52 12.53
CA LEU A 195 -30.42 58.11 11.93
C LEU A 195 -30.60 56.61 12.16
N TYR A 196 -31.58 56.24 12.98
CA TYR A 196 -32.00 54.85 13.15
C TYR A 196 -33.20 54.53 12.27
N TYR A 197 -33.26 53.32 11.73
CA TYR A 197 -34.35 52.83 10.89
C TYR A 197 -34.64 51.36 11.16
N GLN A 198 -35.88 50.94 10.96
CA GLN A 198 -36.33 49.55 11.18
C GLN A 198 -37.41 49.16 10.17
N GLN A 199 -37.49 47.87 9.82
CA GLN A 199 -38.40 47.36 8.80
C GLN A 199 -39.87 47.58 9.19
N GLU A 200 -40.22 47.18 10.42
CA GLU A 200 -41.57 47.22 10.99
C GLU A 200 -41.87 48.55 11.67
N GLU A 201 -43.15 48.92 11.67
CA GLU A 201 -43.67 50.02 12.48
C GLU A 201 -44.25 49.46 13.77
N LYS A 202 -43.87 50.03 14.92
CA LYS A 202 -44.29 49.55 16.24
C LYS A 202 -45.08 50.65 16.93
N TRP A 203 -46.06 50.27 17.76
CA TRP A 203 -47.03 51.20 18.38
C TRP A 203 -46.40 52.41 19.08
N PHE A 204 -45.17 52.27 19.61
CA PHE A 204 -44.41 53.34 20.26
C PHE A 204 -43.05 53.66 19.59
N SER A 205 -42.84 53.23 18.34
CA SER A 205 -41.56 53.41 17.65
C SER A 205 -41.72 53.42 16.12
N ASN A 206 -41.48 54.59 15.52
CA ASN A 206 -41.56 54.81 14.07
C ASN A 206 -40.54 53.98 13.29
N ARG A 207 -40.78 53.80 11.98
CA ARG A 207 -39.85 53.12 11.06
C ARG A 207 -38.51 53.84 10.85
N CYS A 208 -38.42 55.12 11.23
CA CYS A 208 -37.24 55.98 11.12
C CYS A 208 -37.25 57.05 12.23
N GLY A 209 -36.07 57.47 12.72
CA GLY A 209 -35.92 58.54 13.69
C GLY A 209 -34.46 58.99 13.84
N LYS A 210 -34.20 59.97 14.74
CA LYS A 210 -32.84 60.42 15.08
C LYS A 210 -32.54 60.35 16.58
N ILE A 211 -31.28 60.09 16.90
CA ILE A 211 -30.66 60.22 18.24
C ILE A 211 -29.62 61.33 18.15
N ASN A 212 -29.43 62.10 19.22
CA ASN A 212 -28.27 63.00 19.39
C ASN A 212 -27.36 62.38 20.45
N HIS A 213 -26.11 62.10 20.09
CA HIS A 213 -25.13 61.46 20.97
C HIS A 213 -24.23 62.48 21.70
N THR A 214 -24.17 63.73 21.24
CA THR A 214 -23.43 64.79 21.93
C THR A 214 -24.25 65.38 23.09
N ASN A 215 -25.56 65.55 22.91
CA ASN A 215 -26.49 66.12 23.89
C ASN A 215 -27.69 65.18 24.18
N PRO A 216 -27.51 64.08 24.93
CA PRO A 216 -28.58 63.13 25.23
C PRO A 216 -29.51 63.61 26.36
N GLY A 217 -30.69 64.13 26.02
CA GLY A 217 -31.83 64.26 26.95
C GLY A 217 -32.36 65.68 27.18
N TRP A 218 -32.98 65.89 28.35
CA TRP A 218 -33.72 67.13 28.70
C TRP A 218 -32.84 68.39 28.83
N THR A 219 -31.51 68.26 28.81
CA THR A 219 -30.57 69.40 28.78
C THR A 219 -30.72 70.29 27.55
N ALA A 220 -31.27 69.76 26.44
CA ALA A 220 -31.51 70.51 25.19
C ALA A 220 -32.50 71.70 25.33
N VAL A 221 -33.20 71.84 26.47
CA VAL A 221 -34.20 72.90 26.71
C VAL A 221 -33.66 74.07 27.55
N ILE A 222 -32.38 74.05 27.96
CA ILE A 222 -31.77 75.10 28.80
C ILE A 222 -30.53 75.69 28.14
N SER A 223 -30.73 76.47 27.07
CA SER A 223 -29.73 77.39 26.50
C SER A 223 -29.59 78.65 27.37
N LEU A 224 -29.12 78.48 28.61
CA LEU A 224 -28.99 79.59 29.55
C LEU A 224 -27.90 80.58 29.11
N GLN A 225 -28.37 81.80 28.89
CA GLN A 225 -27.65 83.04 28.60
C GLN A 225 -26.25 83.13 29.23
N ASN A 226 -25.23 83.43 28.41
CA ASN A 226 -24.07 84.17 28.88
C ASN A 226 -23.52 85.06 27.74
N ASN A 227 -24.17 86.21 27.52
CA ASN A 227 -24.02 87.03 26.32
C ASN A 227 -23.26 88.34 26.61
N PHE A 228 -22.08 88.20 27.20
CA PHE A 228 -21.07 89.26 27.36
C PHE A 228 -19.76 88.81 26.71
N TRP A 229 -18.94 89.77 26.27
CA TRP A 229 -17.78 89.63 25.38
C TRP A 229 -18.15 89.34 23.91
N PRO A 230 -17.36 89.83 22.91
CA PRO A 230 -17.64 89.56 21.50
C PRO A 230 -17.44 88.08 21.19
N ALA A 231 -18.46 87.44 20.62
CA ALA A 231 -18.38 86.03 20.27
C ALA A 231 -17.29 85.78 19.20
N LYS A 232 -16.39 84.83 19.47
CA LYS A 232 -15.74 84.07 18.40
C LYS A 232 -16.81 83.30 17.63
N GLU A 233 -16.58 83.03 16.35
CA GLU A 233 -17.47 82.16 15.58
C GLU A 233 -17.69 80.82 16.32
N PRO A 234 -18.94 80.31 16.35
CA PRO A 234 -19.23 79.06 17.03
C PRO A 234 -18.49 77.89 16.38
N GLU A 235 -17.99 77.00 17.23
CA GLU A 235 -17.35 75.77 16.78
C GLU A 235 -18.40 74.87 16.12
N HIS A 236 -18.09 74.38 14.92
CA HIS A 236 -18.99 73.52 14.14
C HIS A 236 -18.21 72.40 13.44
N LEU A 237 -18.90 71.35 12.97
CA LEU A 237 -18.26 70.23 12.29
C LEU A 237 -17.83 70.59 10.86
N THR A 238 -16.64 70.14 10.46
CA THR A 238 -16.09 70.28 9.10
C THR A 238 -15.78 68.94 8.43
N SER A 239 -15.67 67.86 9.21
CA SER A 239 -15.52 66.49 8.66
C SER A 239 -16.08 65.44 9.61
N LEU A 240 -16.55 64.32 9.03
CA LEU A 240 -17.18 63.19 9.71
C LEU A 240 -16.75 61.91 8.97
N VAL A 241 -15.93 61.05 9.59
CA VAL A 241 -15.36 59.84 8.94
C VAL A 241 -15.40 58.62 9.86
N VAL A 242 -15.73 57.45 9.30
CA VAL A 242 -15.87 56.17 10.03
C VAL A 242 -14.63 55.29 9.82
N ASP A 243 -14.22 54.58 10.87
CA ASP A 243 -13.30 53.45 10.83
C ASP A 243 -14.00 52.18 11.35
N ASP A 244 -14.61 51.45 10.42
CA ASP A 244 -15.26 50.16 10.68
C ASP A 244 -14.29 49.10 11.23
N SER A 245 -12.98 49.25 11.00
CA SER A 245 -11.98 48.27 11.43
C SER A 245 -11.58 48.40 12.90
N ARG A 246 -12.02 49.48 13.56
CA ARG A 246 -11.86 49.72 15.01
C ARG A 246 -13.18 50.06 15.72
N ASN A 247 -14.31 50.08 15.00
CA ASN A 247 -15.59 50.60 15.46
C ASN A 247 -15.52 52.06 15.96
N LEU A 248 -14.80 52.92 15.23
CA LEU A 248 -14.61 54.33 15.60
C LEU A 248 -15.28 55.28 14.59
N LEU A 249 -15.68 56.45 15.08
CA LEU A 249 -16.14 57.59 14.30
C LEU A 249 -15.29 58.80 14.70
N TYR A 250 -14.73 59.52 13.73
CA TYR A 250 -13.94 60.72 13.96
C TYR A 250 -14.66 61.95 13.42
N THR A 251 -14.66 63.03 14.19
CA THR A 251 -15.11 64.36 13.73
C THR A 251 -13.95 65.34 13.73
N LEU A 252 -13.89 66.20 12.71
CA LEU A 252 -13.09 67.42 12.71
C LEU A 252 -14.01 68.64 12.89
N SER A 253 -13.55 69.66 13.62
CA SER A 253 -14.23 70.95 13.76
C SER A 253 -13.52 72.11 13.04
N SER A 254 -14.24 73.22 12.86
CA SER A 254 -13.71 74.50 12.36
C SER A 254 -12.54 75.03 13.19
N ARG A 255 -12.49 74.71 14.49
CA ARG A 255 -11.37 75.04 15.39
C ARG A 255 -10.20 74.04 15.34
N SER A 256 -10.21 73.10 14.39
CA SER A 256 -9.23 72.02 14.26
C SER A 256 -9.18 71.09 15.49
N THR A 257 -10.33 70.87 16.13
CA THR A 257 -10.46 69.88 17.20
C THR A 257 -10.80 68.52 16.58
N ILE A 258 -10.01 67.49 16.86
CA ILE A 258 -10.32 66.11 16.49
C ILE A 258 -11.03 65.46 17.67
N ARG A 259 -12.21 64.87 17.44
CA ARG A 259 -12.91 64.06 18.46
C ARG A 259 -13.09 62.65 17.94
N THR A 260 -12.80 61.68 18.79
CA THR A 260 -12.98 60.25 18.50
C THR A 260 -14.13 59.72 19.33
N TYR A 261 -15.06 59.04 18.69
CA TYR A 261 -16.18 58.36 19.30
C TYR A 261 -16.08 56.85 19.07
N HIS A 262 -16.44 56.04 20.06
CA HIS A 262 -16.47 54.58 19.98
C HIS A 262 -17.91 54.06 19.85
N MET A 263 -18.14 53.23 18.84
CA MET A 263 -19.43 52.58 18.53
C MET A 263 -19.65 51.34 19.40
N GLU A 264 -19.69 51.52 20.73
CA GLU A 264 -19.72 50.46 21.74
C GLU A 264 -20.86 49.44 21.55
N ALA A 265 -22.03 49.89 21.10
CA ALA A 265 -23.20 49.05 20.84
C ALA A 265 -24.00 49.63 19.65
N PRO A 266 -24.92 48.87 19.02
CA PRO A 266 -25.60 49.28 17.78
C PRO A 266 -26.32 50.64 17.83
N ASN A 267 -26.82 51.06 19.00
CA ASN A 267 -27.49 52.34 19.19
C ASN A 267 -26.74 53.28 20.18
N LYS A 268 -25.44 53.02 20.42
CA LYS A 268 -24.61 53.76 21.39
C LYS A 268 -23.35 54.30 20.72
N LEU A 269 -22.95 55.51 21.07
CA LEU A 269 -21.78 56.20 20.54
C LEU A 269 -21.21 57.10 21.65
N ASN A 270 -20.08 56.71 22.25
CA ASN A 270 -19.46 57.50 23.32
C ASN A 270 -18.31 58.33 22.77
N LYS A 271 -18.18 59.61 23.13
CA LYS A 271 -16.94 60.36 22.91
C LYS A 271 -15.84 59.80 23.84
N VAL A 272 -14.69 59.43 23.28
CA VAL A 272 -13.58 58.80 24.02
C VAL A 272 -12.26 59.57 23.93
N ILE A 273 -12.09 60.43 22.92
CA ILE A 273 -10.98 61.41 22.83
C ILE A 273 -11.55 62.75 22.37
N ASP A 274 -11.06 63.84 22.96
CA ASP A 274 -11.28 65.22 22.51
C ASP A 274 -9.91 65.93 22.45
N LYS A 275 -9.44 66.26 21.26
CA LYS A 275 -8.03 66.62 20.98
C LYS A 275 -7.96 67.96 20.26
N GLU A 276 -7.69 69.02 21.02
CA GLU A 276 -7.52 70.37 20.47
C GLU A 276 -6.23 70.53 19.64
N LYS A 277 -6.31 71.37 18.60
CA LYS A 277 -5.19 71.91 17.80
C LYS A 277 -3.93 72.20 18.62
N ASN A 278 -4.09 72.87 19.75
CA ASN A 278 -2.99 73.33 20.60
C ASN A 278 -2.30 72.19 21.36
N SER A 279 -2.95 71.05 21.58
CA SER A 279 -2.25 69.87 22.12
C SER A 279 -1.37 69.23 21.05
N CYS A 280 -1.89 69.08 19.82
CA CYS A 280 -1.10 68.58 18.70
C CYS A 280 0.15 69.43 18.46
N LEU A 281 0.02 70.77 18.47
CA LEU A 281 1.16 71.68 18.29
C LEU A 281 2.20 71.59 19.43
N ARG A 282 1.77 71.45 20.70
CA ARG A 282 2.69 71.21 21.83
C ARG A 282 3.46 69.91 21.65
N GLU A 283 2.77 68.82 21.29
CA GLU A 283 3.40 67.52 21.10
C GLU A 283 4.39 67.55 19.92
N ILE A 284 4.02 68.14 18.78
CA ILE A 284 4.91 68.40 17.63
C ILE A 284 6.21 69.07 18.07
N SER A 285 6.13 70.10 18.94
CA SER A 285 7.31 70.84 19.41
C SER A 285 8.29 70.03 20.27
N HIS A 286 7.91 68.82 20.71
CA HIS A 286 8.80 67.89 21.42
C HIS A 286 9.45 66.83 20.51
N MET A 287 9.05 66.71 19.23
CA MET A 287 9.55 65.66 18.32
C MET A 287 10.34 66.19 17.12
N ILE A 288 10.14 67.46 16.72
CA ILE A 288 10.83 68.04 15.57
C ILE A 288 11.36 69.45 15.87
N ASN A 289 12.40 69.83 15.13
CA ASN A 289 12.90 71.20 15.08
C ASN A 289 11.84 72.15 14.50
N PHE A 290 11.94 73.45 14.84
CA PHE A 290 10.97 74.47 14.43
C PHE A 290 10.74 74.50 12.91
N SER A 291 9.50 74.26 12.48
CA SER A 291 9.04 74.40 11.10
C SER A 291 8.13 75.62 10.95
N PRO A 292 8.31 76.47 9.91
CA PRO A 292 7.38 77.56 9.63
C PRO A 292 5.98 77.05 9.22
N LEU A 293 5.86 75.78 8.79
CA LEU A 293 4.61 75.17 8.34
C LEU A 293 3.67 74.77 9.50
N LEU A 294 4.20 74.60 10.72
CA LEU A 294 3.49 74.07 11.88
C LEU A 294 3.43 75.09 13.03
N ASN A 295 2.90 76.27 12.72
CA ASN A 295 2.70 77.39 13.65
C ASN A 295 1.19 77.58 13.98
N ASP A 296 0.84 78.47 14.91
CA ASP A 296 -0.55 78.68 15.36
C ASP A 296 -1.54 79.10 14.24
N ARG A 297 -1.07 79.68 13.13
CA ARG A 297 -1.91 80.01 11.97
C ARG A 297 -2.30 78.79 11.13
N MET A 298 -1.67 77.64 11.35
CA MET A 298 -2.04 76.40 10.68
C MET A 298 -3.40 75.89 11.21
N HIS A 299 -4.16 75.25 10.34
CA HIS A 299 -5.41 74.56 10.69
C HIS A 299 -5.49 73.24 9.92
N LEU A 300 -6.28 72.31 10.46
CA LEU A 300 -6.57 71.03 9.83
C LEU A 300 -7.68 71.22 8.78
N VAL A 301 -7.44 70.71 7.57
CA VAL A 301 -8.39 70.80 6.44
C VAL A 301 -9.13 69.48 6.19
N SER A 302 -8.53 68.34 6.54
CA SER A 302 -9.17 67.04 6.44
C SER A 302 -8.58 66.00 7.41
N ILE A 303 -9.30 64.90 7.58
CA ILE A 303 -8.86 63.71 8.33
C ILE A 303 -9.14 62.45 7.49
N SER A 304 -8.32 61.41 7.65
CA SER A 304 -8.47 60.12 6.96
C SER A 304 -8.08 58.97 7.91
N PRO A 305 -8.98 57.99 8.17
CA PRO A 305 -8.71 56.89 9.10
C PRO A 305 -7.65 55.91 8.56
N ILE A 306 -6.99 55.20 9.46
CA ILE A 306 -5.97 54.19 9.18
C ILE A 306 -6.40 52.86 9.80
N SER A 307 -6.61 51.86 8.95
CA SER A 307 -7.26 50.61 9.35
C SER A 307 -6.39 49.81 10.34
N SER A 308 -7.04 49.09 11.27
CA SER A 308 -6.39 48.07 12.11
C SER A 308 -5.75 46.93 11.31
N ARG A 309 -6.13 46.76 10.04
CA ARG A 309 -5.48 45.84 9.08
C ARG A 309 -4.24 46.42 8.42
N GLU A 310 -4.03 47.73 8.49
CA GLU A 310 -2.96 48.47 7.83
C GLU A 310 -1.86 48.89 8.82
N ALA A 311 -2.27 49.29 10.02
CA ALA A 311 -1.39 49.68 11.12
C ALA A 311 -1.99 49.23 12.46
N SER A 312 -1.15 48.86 13.42
CA SER A 312 -1.60 48.55 14.77
C SER A 312 -1.81 49.84 15.59
N LYS A 313 -0.83 50.75 15.58
CA LYS A 313 -0.77 51.95 16.43
C LYS A 313 -1.35 53.17 15.74
N LEU A 314 -1.03 53.41 14.47
CA LEU A 314 -1.57 54.55 13.71
C LEU A 314 -3.07 54.38 13.44
N HIS A 315 -3.87 55.37 13.85
CA HIS A 315 -5.34 55.34 13.78
C HIS A 315 -5.91 56.36 12.79
N LEU A 316 -5.24 57.50 12.62
CA LEU A 316 -5.74 58.63 11.84
C LEU A 316 -4.57 59.38 11.19
N MET A 317 -4.77 59.89 9.98
CA MET A 317 -3.95 60.95 9.39
C MET A 317 -4.78 62.23 9.36
N ALA A 318 -4.21 63.36 9.79
CA ALA A 318 -4.82 64.68 9.63
C ALA A 318 -3.96 65.55 8.70
N LEU A 319 -4.59 66.24 7.75
CA LEU A 319 -3.92 67.14 6.82
C LEU A 319 -4.05 68.59 7.29
N THR A 320 -2.96 69.33 7.26
CA THR A 320 -2.90 70.78 7.53
C THR A 320 -3.07 71.60 6.24
N ASN A 321 -3.51 72.86 6.36
CA ASN A 321 -3.54 73.82 5.25
C ASN A 321 -2.15 74.21 4.70
N THR A 322 -1.09 73.76 5.36
CA THR A 322 0.31 73.90 4.95
C THR A 322 0.88 72.64 4.27
N GLY A 323 0.07 71.58 4.12
CA GLY A 323 0.43 70.32 3.43
C GLY A 323 1.11 69.27 4.31
N CYS A 324 1.38 69.57 5.58
CA CYS A 324 1.90 68.59 6.52
C CYS A 324 0.82 67.55 6.86
N ARG A 325 1.18 66.27 6.73
CA ARG A 325 0.37 65.10 7.14
C ARG A 325 0.78 64.68 8.54
N LEU A 326 -0.12 64.85 9.50
CA LEU A 326 0.06 64.46 10.89
C LEU A 326 -0.45 63.03 11.09
N PHE A 327 0.47 62.08 11.27
CA PHE A 327 0.13 60.68 11.57
C PHE A 327 -0.08 60.50 13.08
N LEU A 328 -1.26 60.03 13.45
CA LEU A 328 -1.78 60.07 14.81
C LEU A 328 -2.04 58.63 15.28
N SER A 329 -1.19 58.17 16.19
CA SER A 329 -1.37 56.91 16.91
C SER A 329 -2.33 57.07 18.08
N ALA A 330 -3.05 56.00 18.45
CA ALA A 330 -3.91 56.01 19.63
C ALA A 330 -3.67 54.79 20.52
N THR A 331 -3.76 54.97 21.84
CA THR A 331 -3.45 53.94 22.85
C THR A 331 -4.61 53.75 23.83
N SER A 332 -4.85 52.50 24.24
CA SER A 332 -5.81 52.15 25.28
C SER A 332 -5.10 51.86 26.60
N SER A 333 -5.66 52.34 27.72
CA SER A 333 -5.14 52.09 29.07
C SER A 333 -5.33 50.64 29.54
N ALA A 334 -6.20 49.86 28.89
CA ALA A 334 -6.49 48.46 29.23
C ALA A 334 -5.37 47.46 28.88
N ALA A 335 -4.27 47.90 28.27
CA ALA A 335 -3.16 47.03 27.85
C ALA A 335 -2.44 46.32 29.01
N TYR A 336 -2.64 46.76 30.27
CA TYR A 336 -2.08 46.11 31.46
C TYR A 336 -2.91 44.93 31.99
N THR A 337 -4.14 44.72 31.50
CA THR A 337 -4.94 43.51 31.82
C THR A 337 -4.70 42.41 30.80
N ILE A 338 -4.09 41.31 31.25
CA ILE A 338 -3.84 40.11 30.44
C ILE A 338 -5.18 39.55 29.94
N GLY A 339 -5.34 39.47 28.62
CA GLY A 339 -6.57 38.96 27.96
C GLY A 339 -7.43 40.02 27.24
N ALA A 340 -7.00 41.27 27.12
CA ALA A 340 -7.75 42.32 26.42
C ALA A 340 -7.98 42.01 24.92
N THR A 341 -9.24 42.02 24.49
CA THR A 341 -9.66 41.87 23.08
C THR A 341 -9.34 43.11 22.23
N THR A 342 -9.30 42.96 20.90
CA THR A 342 -8.91 44.00 19.91
C THR A 342 -9.76 45.28 19.90
N ASN A 343 -10.89 45.34 20.60
CA ASN A 343 -11.76 46.53 20.71
C ASN A 343 -11.42 47.39 21.94
N ALA A 344 -10.14 47.48 22.31
CA ALA A 344 -9.70 48.24 23.48
C ALA A 344 -9.84 49.75 23.25
N VAL A 345 -10.67 50.42 24.06
CA VAL A 345 -11.06 51.83 23.86
C VAL A 345 -9.84 52.76 23.90
N PRO A 346 -9.56 53.55 22.86
CA PRO A 346 -8.43 54.48 22.86
C PRO A 346 -8.71 55.68 23.79
N GLN A 347 -7.67 56.17 24.45
CA GLN A 347 -7.73 57.19 25.51
C GLN A 347 -6.76 58.36 25.28
N SER A 348 -5.71 58.18 24.48
CA SER A 348 -4.77 59.24 24.11
C SER A 348 -4.39 59.15 22.64
N LEU A 349 -3.85 60.24 22.10
CA LEU A 349 -3.47 60.38 20.69
C LEU A 349 -2.06 61.00 20.61
N ILE A 350 -1.10 60.38 19.88
CA ILE A 350 0.34 60.75 19.87
C ILE A 350 0.90 60.70 18.43
N LEU A 351 1.82 61.60 18.07
CA LEU A 351 2.33 61.82 16.70
C LEU A 351 3.63 61.04 16.34
N SER A 352 4.05 61.02 15.05
CA SER A 352 5.19 60.21 14.54
C SER A 352 5.98 60.70 13.26
N GLY A 353 7.26 60.27 13.11
CA GLY A 353 8.27 60.34 12.00
C GLY A 353 9.77 60.00 12.41
N ASP A 354 10.81 60.78 12.05
CA ASP A 354 12.21 60.86 12.62
C ASP A 354 12.85 62.30 12.47
N ALA A 355 14.02 62.61 13.03
CA ALA A 355 14.46 63.98 13.33
C ALA A 355 15.15 64.81 12.20
N VAL A 356 15.37 64.29 10.99
CA VAL A 356 16.16 64.97 9.92
C VAL A 356 15.38 65.06 8.60
N THR A 357 14.80 66.24 8.32
CA THR A 357 13.89 66.47 7.19
C THR A 357 13.94 67.91 6.66
N ASP A 358 13.60 68.12 5.39
CA ASP A 358 13.26 69.47 4.88
C ASP A 358 11.85 69.83 5.33
N THR A 359 11.78 70.68 6.35
CA THR A 359 10.54 71.20 6.94
C THR A 359 10.20 72.62 6.46
N GLN A 360 10.86 73.11 5.41
CA GLN A 360 10.77 74.48 4.90
C GLN A 360 10.05 74.57 3.53
N SER A 361 9.84 73.44 2.83
CA SER A 361 9.20 73.40 1.51
C SER A 361 7.74 73.86 1.52
N GLU A 362 7.49 75.11 1.13
CA GLU A 362 6.13 75.67 1.00
C GLU A 362 5.36 75.18 -0.25
N SER A 363 5.80 74.10 -0.89
CA SER A 363 5.24 73.60 -2.16
C SER A 363 3.75 73.22 -2.06
N LEU A 364 3.35 72.56 -0.97
CA LEU A 364 1.96 72.20 -0.67
C LEU A 364 1.17 73.28 0.09
N LYS A 365 1.82 74.36 0.57
CA LYS A 365 1.14 75.48 1.24
C LYS A 365 -0.03 75.97 0.39
N THR A 366 -1.21 76.16 1.01
CA THR A 366 -2.55 76.29 0.41
C THR A 366 -3.27 74.98 0.02
N SER A 367 -2.92 73.85 0.64
CA SER A 367 -3.78 72.65 0.70
C SER A 367 -5.18 73.03 1.18
N ARG A 368 -6.20 72.78 0.34
CA ARG A 368 -7.61 73.12 0.60
C ARG A 368 -8.40 71.92 1.10
N ASN A 369 -8.04 70.73 0.64
CA ASN A 369 -8.60 69.44 1.01
C ASN A 369 -7.62 68.35 0.58
N GLY A 370 -7.66 67.18 1.19
CA GLY A 370 -6.91 66.01 0.75
C GLY A 370 -7.37 64.72 1.40
N VAL A 371 -7.01 63.58 0.82
CA VAL A 371 -7.46 62.25 1.25
C VAL A 371 -6.32 61.24 1.21
N ARG A 372 -6.32 60.30 2.15
CA ARG A 372 -5.47 59.10 2.13
C ARG A 372 -6.31 57.86 1.86
N TYR A 373 -5.87 57.01 0.94
CA TYR A 373 -6.36 55.65 0.73
C TYR A 373 -5.25 54.64 1.04
N ALA A 374 -5.62 53.47 1.57
CA ALA A 374 -4.70 52.35 1.74
C ALA A 374 -3.99 51.98 0.42
N PRO A 375 -2.67 51.65 0.44
CA PRO A 375 -1.79 51.51 1.59
C PRO A 375 -1.04 52.80 1.99
N GLY A 376 -1.43 53.96 1.43
CA GLY A 376 -0.71 55.22 1.57
C GLY A 376 -0.88 56.19 0.41
N TYR A 377 -1.74 55.89 -0.57
CA TYR A 377 -2.04 56.79 -1.68
C TYR A 377 -2.63 58.10 -1.14
N PHE A 378 -1.93 59.20 -1.36
CA PHE A 378 -2.29 60.51 -0.86
C PHE A 378 -2.59 61.45 -2.02
N LEU A 379 -3.73 62.15 -1.95
CA LEU A 379 -4.15 63.15 -2.93
C LEU A 379 -4.41 64.46 -2.18
N ASP A 380 -3.71 65.53 -2.55
CA ASP A 380 -3.85 66.88 -1.98
C ASP A 380 -4.26 67.89 -3.06
N PHE A 381 -5.24 68.74 -2.75
CA PHE A 381 -5.82 69.72 -3.66
C PHE A 381 -5.38 71.12 -3.22
N VAL A 382 -4.39 71.67 -3.92
CA VAL A 382 -3.68 72.89 -3.53
C VAL A 382 -4.13 74.07 -4.38
N SER A 383 -4.67 75.11 -3.74
CA SER A 383 -5.28 76.27 -4.40
C SER A 383 -4.30 77.46 -4.47
N LYS A 384 -3.57 77.59 -5.59
CA LYS A 384 -2.55 78.66 -5.74
C LYS A 384 -3.17 80.02 -6.07
N ASP A 385 -2.64 81.08 -5.44
CA ASP A 385 -3.12 82.47 -5.54
C ASP A 385 -3.20 83.02 -6.98
N SER A 386 -2.43 82.47 -7.92
CA SER A 386 -2.48 82.85 -9.33
C SER A 386 -3.70 82.31 -10.09
N HIS A 387 -4.37 81.27 -9.58
CA HIS A 387 -5.50 80.59 -10.22
C HIS A 387 -6.53 80.11 -9.18
N PRO A 388 -7.16 81.01 -8.40
CA PRO A 388 -8.02 80.64 -7.26
C PRO A 388 -9.30 79.84 -7.63
N ASN A 389 -9.61 79.71 -8.92
CA ASN A 389 -10.74 78.94 -9.44
C ASN A 389 -10.36 77.54 -9.96
N ALA A 390 -9.10 77.11 -9.78
CA ALA A 390 -8.63 75.78 -10.18
C ALA A 390 -7.67 75.19 -9.14
N ASP A 391 -7.88 73.93 -8.75
CA ASP A 391 -6.97 73.24 -7.85
C ASP A 391 -5.82 72.59 -8.64
N LEU A 392 -4.62 72.63 -8.06
CA LEU A 392 -3.47 71.86 -8.48
C LEU A 392 -3.40 70.59 -7.62
N LEU A 393 -3.44 69.41 -8.25
CA LEU A 393 -3.42 68.13 -7.54
C LEU A 393 -1.99 67.63 -7.34
N PHE A 394 -1.58 67.42 -6.09
CA PHE A 394 -0.43 66.59 -5.76
C PHE A 394 -0.89 65.17 -5.45
N VAL A 395 -0.23 64.17 -6.04
CA VAL A 395 -0.45 62.75 -5.73
C VAL A 395 0.87 62.15 -5.25
N SER A 396 0.86 61.47 -4.10
CA SER A 396 1.96 60.60 -3.68
C SER A 396 1.51 59.19 -3.36
N ALA A 397 2.46 58.25 -3.43
CA ALA A 397 2.25 56.85 -3.08
C ALA A 397 3.56 56.24 -2.55
N PRO A 398 3.49 55.24 -1.64
CA PRO A 398 4.68 54.56 -1.14
C PRO A 398 5.54 53.97 -2.27
N GLU A 399 6.86 54.02 -2.12
CA GLU A 399 7.79 53.27 -2.96
C GLU A 399 7.93 51.83 -2.44
N THR A 400 6.86 51.05 -2.53
CA THR A 400 6.77 49.67 -2.01
C THR A 400 8.00 48.80 -2.35
N ALA A 401 8.48 48.86 -3.59
CA ALA A 401 9.67 48.12 -4.01
C ALA A 401 10.97 48.59 -3.36
N ARG A 402 11.12 49.90 -3.12
CA ARG A 402 12.26 50.48 -2.41
C ARG A 402 12.21 50.14 -0.92
N ILE A 403 11.02 50.17 -0.32
CA ILE A 403 10.78 49.77 1.08
C ILE A 403 11.10 48.28 1.29
N ARG A 404 10.77 47.41 0.32
CA ARG A 404 11.15 45.98 0.32
C ARG A 404 12.67 45.78 0.25
N ASN A 405 13.36 46.60 -0.53
CA ASN A 405 14.79 46.45 -0.87
C ASN A 405 15.75 47.10 0.17
N ILE A 406 15.28 47.44 1.38
CA ILE A 406 16.13 48.03 2.43
C ILE A 406 16.98 46.94 3.09
N SER A 407 18.30 47.14 3.12
CA SER A 407 19.27 46.23 3.75
C SER A 407 18.94 45.93 5.21
N GLN A 408 19.06 44.67 5.62
CA GLN A 408 18.88 44.26 7.02
C GLN A 408 19.82 45.06 7.95
N GLY A 409 19.24 45.65 8.99
CA GLY A 409 19.94 46.52 9.94
C GLY A 409 19.86 48.02 9.62
N SER A 410 19.45 48.43 8.42
CA SER A 410 19.15 49.85 8.14
C SER A 410 17.79 50.28 8.73
N PRO A 411 17.64 51.53 9.18
CA PRO A 411 16.34 52.05 9.61
C PRO A 411 15.40 52.17 8.41
N LEU A 412 14.19 51.59 8.52
CA LEU A 412 13.15 51.77 7.52
C LEU A 412 12.67 53.22 7.49
N ARG A 413 12.37 53.74 6.31
CA ARG A 413 11.82 55.09 6.08
C ARG A 413 10.58 55.03 5.18
N TYR A 414 9.73 56.05 5.31
CA TYR A 414 8.58 56.25 4.45
C TYR A 414 8.97 56.93 3.14
N TYR A 415 9.50 56.14 2.20
CA TYR A 415 9.82 56.59 0.84
C TYR A 415 8.54 56.72 0.00
N GLU A 416 8.38 57.84 -0.72
CA GLU A 416 7.24 58.08 -1.61
C GLU A 416 7.64 58.54 -3.01
N HIS A 417 6.90 58.08 -4.03
CA HIS A 417 6.91 58.66 -5.36
C HIS A 417 5.79 59.70 -5.46
N GLY A 418 6.11 60.91 -5.94
CA GLY A 418 5.21 62.04 -6.05
C GLY A 418 5.06 62.57 -7.49
N ASN A 419 3.87 63.07 -7.82
CA ASN A 419 3.59 63.71 -9.10
C ASN A 419 2.58 64.85 -8.93
N TRP A 420 2.62 65.83 -9.85
CA TRP A 420 1.72 66.98 -9.90
C TRP A 420 0.83 66.89 -11.14
N ILE A 421 -0.47 67.14 -10.98
CA ILE A 421 -1.47 67.05 -12.04
C ILE A 421 -2.26 68.36 -12.09
N GLU A 422 -2.20 69.05 -13.23
CA GLU A 422 -2.99 70.26 -13.47
C GLU A 422 -4.42 69.86 -13.88
N LEU A 423 -5.41 70.14 -13.02
CA LEU A 423 -6.82 69.79 -13.24
C LEU A 423 -7.61 70.86 -14.00
N GLY A 424 -7.09 72.09 -14.08
CA GLY A 424 -7.72 73.23 -14.77
C GLY A 424 -9.11 73.62 -14.25
N SER A 425 -9.51 73.11 -13.09
CA SER A 425 -10.87 73.18 -12.56
C SER A 425 -10.87 72.95 -11.05
N ARG A 426 -11.99 73.25 -10.37
CA ARG A 426 -12.11 73.18 -8.90
C ARG A 426 -12.73 71.84 -8.49
N VAL A 427 -12.14 71.19 -7.50
CA VAL A 427 -12.51 69.85 -7.01
C VAL A 427 -13.59 69.95 -5.93
N GLU A 428 -14.71 69.27 -6.17
CA GLU A 428 -15.85 69.23 -5.25
C GLU A 428 -15.91 67.91 -4.46
N ALA A 429 -15.40 66.79 -5.00
CA ALA A 429 -15.29 65.52 -4.28
C ALA A 429 -14.23 64.58 -4.87
N VAL A 430 -13.81 63.58 -4.09
CA VAL A 430 -12.93 62.48 -4.53
C VAL A 430 -13.39 61.16 -3.92
N GLY A 431 -13.26 60.05 -4.65
CA GLY A 431 -13.67 58.72 -4.20
C GLY A 431 -12.93 57.58 -4.89
N LEU A 432 -12.68 56.48 -4.16
CA LEU A 432 -12.14 55.23 -4.73
C LEU A 432 -13.19 54.54 -5.59
N VAL A 433 -12.80 54.11 -6.79
CA VAL A 433 -13.67 53.39 -7.76
C VAL A 433 -13.55 51.87 -7.57
N THR A 434 -12.32 51.39 -7.41
CA THR A 434 -11.94 49.98 -7.19
C THR A 434 -12.36 49.47 -5.81
N LYS A 435 -12.08 48.20 -5.51
CA LYS A 435 -12.11 47.71 -4.12
C LYS A 435 -11.00 48.40 -3.29
N PRO A 436 -11.19 48.59 -1.97
CA PRO A 436 -10.10 49.00 -1.08
C PRO A 436 -8.92 48.04 -1.17
N PHE A 437 -7.71 48.58 -1.24
CA PHE A 437 -6.47 47.81 -1.30
C PHE A 437 -6.19 47.10 0.02
N ALA A 438 -5.77 45.83 -0.06
CA ALA A 438 -5.28 45.05 1.07
C ALA A 438 -4.52 43.80 0.56
N ALA A 439 -3.18 43.80 0.56
CA ALA A 439 -2.40 42.62 0.18
C ALA A 439 -2.37 41.54 1.29
N ALA A 440 -2.68 41.92 2.54
CA ALA A 440 -2.84 41.02 3.67
C ALA A 440 -4.06 41.39 4.53
N LYS A 441 -4.46 40.50 5.44
CA LYS A 441 -5.56 40.72 6.41
C LYS A 441 -5.11 41.38 7.72
N GLN A 442 -3.81 41.64 7.86
CA GLN A 442 -3.11 42.10 9.06
C GLN A 442 -2.02 43.12 8.64
N PRO A 443 -1.53 44.01 9.54
CA PRO A 443 -0.60 45.09 9.17
C PRO A 443 0.68 44.62 8.46
N GLN A 444 1.30 43.52 8.92
CA GLN A 444 2.44 42.93 8.22
C GLN A 444 1.97 42.21 6.95
N GLY A 445 2.62 42.52 5.83
CA GLY A 445 2.19 42.13 4.49
C GLY A 445 1.19 43.11 3.86
N PHE A 446 0.47 43.94 4.63
CA PHE A 446 -0.66 44.72 4.13
C PHE A 446 -0.31 45.63 2.96
N GLY A 447 0.80 46.36 3.07
CA GLY A 447 1.24 47.37 2.11
C GLY A 447 1.93 46.83 0.86
N ASN A 448 2.03 45.50 0.69
CA ASN A 448 2.81 44.89 -0.38
C ASN A 448 2.08 44.94 -1.73
N GLU A 449 2.09 46.10 -2.39
CA GLU A 449 1.60 46.28 -3.76
C GLU A 449 2.23 45.32 -4.77
N LEU A 450 3.45 44.82 -4.53
CA LEU A 450 4.18 43.99 -5.49
C LEU A 450 3.57 42.59 -5.62
N ALA A 451 3.13 42.00 -4.51
CA ALA A 451 2.52 40.68 -4.46
C ALA A 451 1.21 40.63 -5.26
N VAL A 452 0.36 41.66 -5.16
CA VAL A 452 -0.99 41.69 -5.75
C VAL A 452 -1.07 42.33 -7.14
N GLN A 453 0.06 42.60 -7.82
CA GLN A 453 0.09 43.25 -9.14
C GLN A 453 -0.71 42.54 -10.24
N PHE A 454 -0.98 41.24 -10.05
CA PHE A 454 -1.62 40.35 -11.03
C PHE A 454 -3.00 39.84 -10.57
N ASP A 455 -3.23 39.74 -9.25
CA ASP A 455 -4.54 39.40 -8.68
C ASP A 455 -5.54 40.57 -8.75
N ASP A 456 -5.04 41.80 -8.53
CA ASP A 456 -5.87 42.97 -8.30
C ASP A 456 -5.78 44.00 -9.44
N ALA A 457 -6.95 44.54 -9.82
CA ALA A 457 -7.02 45.70 -10.71
C ALA A 457 -6.35 46.93 -10.04
N PRO A 458 -5.52 47.70 -10.75
CA PRO A 458 -4.81 48.85 -10.16
C PRO A 458 -5.79 49.89 -9.60
N SER A 459 -5.48 50.45 -8.42
CA SER A 459 -6.34 51.40 -7.72
C SER A 459 -6.71 52.62 -8.58
N GLU A 460 -8.01 52.93 -8.66
CA GLU A 460 -8.54 54.08 -9.40
C GLU A 460 -9.32 55.04 -8.51
N PHE A 461 -9.05 56.33 -8.68
CA PHE A 461 -9.66 57.43 -7.92
C PHE A 461 -10.44 58.33 -8.87
N ALA A 462 -11.75 58.48 -8.64
CA ALA A 462 -12.59 59.42 -9.36
C ALA A 462 -12.62 60.76 -8.62
N ILE A 463 -12.20 61.82 -9.31
CA ILE A 463 -12.12 63.20 -8.82
C ILE A 463 -13.23 63.99 -9.54
N LEU A 464 -14.23 64.44 -8.79
CA LEU A 464 -15.32 65.28 -9.28
C LEU A 464 -14.89 66.75 -9.22
N THR A 465 -14.96 67.43 -10.35
CA THR A 465 -14.69 68.87 -10.48
C THR A 465 -15.95 69.61 -10.91
N ASN A 466 -15.95 70.94 -10.80
CA ASN A 466 -17.02 71.78 -11.34
C ASN A 466 -17.16 71.69 -12.88
N SER A 467 -16.18 71.13 -13.60
CA SER A 467 -16.20 70.88 -15.04
C SER A 467 -16.55 69.44 -15.44
N GLY A 468 -16.41 68.45 -14.54
CA GLY A 468 -16.66 67.06 -14.88
C GLY A 468 -16.16 66.04 -13.86
N VAL A 469 -15.57 64.95 -14.35
CA VAL A 469 -14.88 63.93 -13.54
C VAL A 469 -13.55 63.64 -14.21
N HIS A 470 -12.49 63.46 -13.42
CA HIS A 470 -11.21 62.91 -13.83
C HIS A 470 -11.02 61.56 -13.13
N VAL A 471 -10.41 60.57 -13.78
CA VAL A 471 -10.00 59.31 -13.14
C VAL A 471 -8.48 59.24 -13.12
N VAL A 472 -7.91 59.04 -11.94
CA VAL A 472 -6.47 58.85 -11.72
C VAL A 472 -6.23 57.39 -11.34
N ARG A 473 -5.27 56.72 -12.00
CA ARG A 473 -4.96 55.30 -11.79
C ARG A 473 -3.55 55.14 -11.22
N ARG A 474 -3.38 54.36 -10.14
CA ARG A 474 -2.06 53.93 -9.66
C ARG A 474 -1.41 53.04 -10.73
N ARG A 475 -0.17 53.36 -11.10
CA ARG A 475 0.65 52.52 -11.99
C ARG A 475 1.41 51.49 -11.16
N ARG A 476 1.41 50.23 -11.57
CA ARG A 476 2.20 49.14 -10.95
C ARG A 476 3.66 49.21 -11.39
N LEU A 477 4.56 48.49 -10.71
CA LEU A 477 5.98 48.47 -11.09
C LEU A 477 6.18 47.99 -12.53
N VAL A 478 5.43 46.93 -12.93
CA VAL A 478 5.42 46.43 -14.31
C VAL A 478 4.97 47.48 -15.34
N ASP A 479 3.97 48.31 -15.01
CA ASP A 479 3.48 49.37 -15.90
C ASP A 479 4.49 50.50 -16.07
N ILE A 480 5.29 50.77 -15.03
CA ILE A 480 6.36 51.76 -15.04
C ILE A 480 7.55 51.22 -15.84
N PHE A 481 8.05 50.02 -15.51
CA PHE A 481 9.17 49.36 -16.19
C PHE A 481 8.94 49.23 -17.70
N ALA A 482 7.77 48.71 -18.11
CA ALA A 482 7.41 48.57 -19.52
C ALA A 482 7.30 49.91 -20.25
N SER A 483 6.92 51.00 -19.58
CA SER A 483 6.93 52.34 -20.19
C SER A 483 8.33 52.92 -20.31
N SER A 484 9.20 52.65 -19.34
CA SER A 484 10.59 53.10 -19.36
C SER A 484 11.34 52.43 -20.53
N LEU A 485 11.21 51.11 -20.68
CA LEU A 485 11.80 50.37 -21.80
C LEU A 485 11.27 50.83 -23.18
N ARG A 486 9.98 51.19 -23.29
CA ARG A 486 9.44 51.81 -24.52
C ARG A 486 9.89 53.25 -24.74
N GLY A 487 10.45 53.91 -23.73
CA GLY A 487 11.02 55.26 -23.81
C GLY A 487 12.53 55.30 -24.06
N SER A 488 13.25 54.19 -23.86
CA SER A 488 14.66 54.07 -24.24
C SER A 488 14.85 53.85 -25.73
N SER A 489 15.81 54.56 -26.32
CA SER A 489 16.30 54.32 -27.67
C SER A 489 17.51 53.39 -27.64
N GLY A 490 17.36 52.17 -28.17
CA GLY A 490 18.44 51.19 -28.31
C GLY A 490 18.90 50.52 -27.01
N ASP A 491 19.78 49.53 -27.17
CA ASP A 491 20.16 48.59 -26.11
C ASP A 491 20.89 49.26 -24.93
N GLU A 492 21.72 50.28 -25.19
CA GLU A 492 22.37 51.09 -24.14
C GLU A 492 21.35 51.84 -23.28
N GLY A 493 20.25 52.29 -23.88
CA GLY A 493 19.13 52.91 -23.17
C GLY A 493 18.39 51.89 -22.29
N ALA A 494 18.18 50.68 -22.80
CA ALA A 494 17.54 49.60 -22.04
C ALA A 494 18.40 49.12 -20.86
N ASP A 495 19.72 48.95 -21.06
CA ASP A 495 20.69 48.61 -20.00
C ASP A 495 20.81 49.71 -18.95
N SER A 496 20.84 50.99 -19.35
CA SER A 496 20.79 52.14 -18.43
C SER A 496 19.54 52.11 -17.53
N ILE A 497 18.37 51.81 -18.11
CA ILE A 497 17.12 51.67 -17.37
C ILE A 497 17.12 50.43 -16.48
N ALA A 498 17.61 49.28 -16.96
CA ALA A 498 17.74 48.07 -16.16
C ALA A 498 18.64 48.30 -14.94
N ARG A 499 19.80 48.96 -15.12
CA ARG A 499 20.69 49.35 -14.02
C ARG A 499 20.01 50.30 -13.01
N LYS A 500 19.24 51.29 -13.48
CA LYS A 500 18.46 52.17 -12.60
C LYS A 500 17.45 51.38 -11.75
N PHE A 501 16.71 50.45 -12.36
CA PHE A 501 15.73 49.62 -11.64
C PHE A 501 16.41 48.65 -10.66
N ILE A 502 17.50 47.99 -11.05
CA ILE A 502 18.29 47.11 -10.17
C ILE A 502 18.84 47.89 -8.97
N GLY A 503 19.29 49.13 -9.16
CA GLY A 503 19.82 49.97 -8.08
C GLY A 503 18.77 50.46 -7.08
N LEU A 504 17.52 50.65 -7.51
CA LEU A 504 16.41 51.12 -6.65
C LEU A 504 15.64 49.98 -5.99
N TYR A 505 15.30 48.95 -6.77
CA TYR A 505 14.34 47.90 -6.42
C TYR A 505 14.97 46.51 -6.29
N GLY A 506 16.26 46.38 -6.56
CA GLY A 506 16.99 45.12 -6.50
C GLY A 506 16.86 44.29 -7.78
N ARG A 507 17.72 43.28 -7.89
CA ARG A 507 17.81 42.43 -9.10
C ARG A 507 16.56 41.55 -9.28
N VAL A 508 16.03 40.98 -8.19
CA VAL A 508 14.90 40.03 -8.24
C VAL A 508 13.64 40.70 -8.79
N GLU A 509 13.20 41.82 -8.20
CA GLU A 509 12.01 42.55 -8.64
C GLU A 509 12.11 43.07 -10.08
N THR A 510 13.32 43.48 -10.50
CA THR A 510 13.56 43.95 -11.88
C THR A 510 13.42 42.80 -12.89
N ILE A 511 13.98 41.61 -12.59
CA ILE A 511 13.88 40.44 -13.47
C ILE A 511 12.47 39.83 -13.45
N ALA A 512 11.80 39.80 -12.29
CA ALA A 512 10.40 39.39 -12.19
C ALA A 512 9.47 40.32 -13.01
N SER A 513 9.72 41.64 -12.96
CA SER A 513 9.02 42.63 -13.79
C SER A 513 9.28 42.43 -15.28
N ALA A 514 10.52 42.07 -15.66
CA ALA A 514 10.87 41.76 -17.05
C ALA A 514 10.17 40.48 -17.56
N LEU A 515 10.14 39.42 -16.76
CA LEU A 515 9.43 38.17 -17.09
C LEU A 515 7.92 38.43 -17.25
N ALA A 516 7.30 39.17 -16.33
CA ALA A 516 5.88 39.53 -16.41
C ALA A 516 5.53 40.37 -17.66
N VAL A 517 6.47 41.18 -18.16
CA VAL A 517 6.31 41.90 -19.44
C VAL A 517 6.50 40.96 -20.64
N ALA A 518 7.50 40.07 -20.61
CA ALA A 518 7.76 39.11 -21.69
C ALA A 518 6.60 38.11 -21.89
N CYS A 519 5.97 37.64 -20.81
CA CYS A 519 4.77 36.80 -20.88
C CYS A 519 3.53 37.53 -21.42
N GLY A 520 3.60 38.84 -21.67
CA GLY A 520 2.46 39.68 -22.07
C GLY A 520 2.63 40.52 -23.33
N HIS A 521 3.85 40.87 -23.76
CA HIS A 521 4.16 41.58 -25.02
C HIS A 521 5.61 41.32 -25.48
N GLY A 522 5.79 40.53 -26.54
CA GLY A 522 7.06 40.32 -27.25
C GLY A 522 7.74 38.98 -26.95
N ALA A 523 8.22 38.29 -28.00
CA ALA A 523 8.65 36.89 -27.92
C ALA A 523 10.08 36.66 -28.43
N GLY A 524 10.73 35.62 -27.88
CA GLY A 524 11.84 34.89 -28.52
C GLY A 524 13.26 35.30 -28.11
N GLY A 525 14.03 34.33 -27.59
CA GLY A 525 15.47 34.44 -27.33
C GLY A 525 15.98 33.24 -26.54
N GLU A 526 16.99 32.52 -27.04
CA GLU A 526 17.48 31.25 -26.49
C GLU A 526 18.98 31.28 -26.12
N GLN A 527 19.34 30.59 -25.02
CA GLN A 527 20.67 30.01 -24.73
C GLN A 527 21.86 31.01 -24.56
N LYS A 528 23.00 30.74 -23.90
CA LYS A 528 23.59 29.57 -23.19
C LYS A 528 24.79 30.06 -22.34
N GLU A 529 25.05 29.51 -21.14
CA GLU A 529 26.42 29.19 -20.63
C GLU A 529 26.35 28.34 -19.34
N GLU A 530 27.43 27.64 -18.96
CA GLU A 530 27.35 26.34 -18.25
C GLU A 530 27.95 26.30 -16.81
N VAL A 531 27.82 25.13 -16.16
CA VAL A 531 28.42 24.69 -14.88
C VAL A 531 27.82 25.28 -13.60
N ALA A 532 27.33 26.52 -13.59
CA ALA A 532 26.33 26.94 -12.59
C ALA A 532 24.95 26.28 -12.86
N LEU A 533 24.69 25.92 -14.12
CA LEU A 533 23.39 25.46 -14.63
C LEU A 533 22.78 24.28 -13.88
N GLN A 534 23.53 23.33 -13.32
CA GLN A 534 22.90 22.08 -12.91
C GLN A 534 21.93 22.23 -11.72
N ALA A 535 22.16 23.22 -10.84
CA ALA A 535 21.20 23.58 -9.80
C ALA A 535 20.07 24.48 -10.33
N GLU A 536 20.39 25.41 -11.23
CA GLU A 536 19.44 26.34 -11.85
C GLU A 536 18.43 25.61 -12.76
N HIS A 537 18.91 24.75 -13.66
CA HIS A 537 18.12 23.86 -14.49
C HIS A 537 17.26 22.90 -13.66
N GLN A 538 17.78 22.35 -12.55
CA GLN A 538 16.95 21.56 -11.62
C GLN A 538 15.85 22.39 -10.95
N ALA A 539 16.09 23.67 -10.64
CA ALA A 539 15.09 24.57 -10.07
C ALA A 539 14.06 25.05 -11.11
N LEU A 540 14.50 25.35 -12.34
CA LEU A 540 13.63 25.73 -13.46
C LEU A 540 12.75 24.56 -13.92
N HIS A 541 13.32 23.36 -14.10
CA HIS A 541 12.54 22.15 -14.37
C HIS A 541 11.60 21.79 -13.20
N ALA A 542 12.01 22.05 -11.95
CA ALA A 542 11.11 21.89 -10.81
C ALA A 542 9.91 22.86 -10.85
N LEU A 543 10.13 24.11 -11.27
CA LEU A 543 9.07 25.10 -11.47
C LEU A 543 8.19 24.75 -12.67
N GLU A 544 8.76 24.34 -13.80
CA GLU A 544 8.05 23.85 -14.99
C GLU A 544 7.14 22.67 -14.64
N LYS A 545 7.65 21.64 -13.94
CA LYS A 545 6.84 20.50 -13.47
C LYS A 545 5.81 20.87 -12.41
N LEU A 546 5.99 21.99 -11.69
CA LEU A 546 4.93 22.54 -10.85
C LEU A 546 3.89 23.32 -11.67
N MET A 547 4.26 24.05 -12.72
CA MET A 547 3.33 24.73 -13.64
C MET A 547 2.46 23.72 -14.41
N GLU A 548 3.04 22.61 -14.89
CA GLU A 548 2.29 21.47 -15.44
C GLU A 548 1.28 20.94 -14.40
N SER A 549 1.73 20.66 -13.18
CA SER A 549 0.89 20.11 -12.11
C SER A 549 -0.21 21.08 -11.63
N ILE A 550 0.03 22.39 -11.69
CA ILE A 550 -0.96 23.45 -11.46
C ILE A 550 -2.00 23.46 -12.59
N SER A 551 -1.55 23.44 -13.84
CA SER A 551 -2.43 23.47 -15.02
C SER A 551 -3.35 22.25 -15.08
N GLU A 552 -2.81 21.05 -14.85
CA GLU A 552 -3.60 19.83 -14.74
C GLU A 552 -4.53 19.84 -13.52
N GLY A 553 -4.05 20.32 -12.36
CA GLY A 553 -4.84 20.36 -11.12
C GLY A 553 -6.03 21.33 -11.20
N ILE A 554 -5.83 22.51 -11.80
CA ILE A 554 -6.92 23.46 -12.10
C ILE A 554 -7.88 22.84 -13.12
N SER A 555 -7.36 22.18 -14.16
CA SER A 555 -8.18 21.52 -15.17
C SER A 555 -9.01 20.35 -14.61
N PHE A 556 -8.46 19.59 -13.66
CA PHE A 556 -9.18 18.57 -12.89
C PHE A 556 -10.27 19.20 -12.02
N VAL A 557 -10.00 20.29 -11.30
CA VAL A 557 -11.02 20.98 -10.48
C VAL A 557 -12.14 21.55 -11.34
N LEU A 558 -11.83 22.13 -12.50
CA LEU A 558 -12.84 22.57 -13.46
C LEU A 558 -13.70 21.38 -13.95
N MET A 559 -13.07 20.28 -14.35
CA MET A 559 -13.77 19.05 -14.79
C MET A 559 -14.64 18.43 -13.68
N LEU A 560 -14.19 18.49 -12.42
CA LEU A 560 -15.00 18.08 -11.26
C LEU A 560 -16.26 18.95 -11.12
N PHE A 561 -16.18 20.27 -11.38
CA PHE A 561 -17.33 21.19 -11.32
C PHE A 561 -18.14 21.29 -12.63
N ASP A 562 -17.62 20.78 -13.75
CA ASP A 562 -18.41 20.47 -14.95
C ASP A 562 -19.44 19.34 -14.64
N GLU A 563 -19.20 18.56 -13.57
CA GLU A 563 -19.97 17.39 -13.12
C GLU A 563 -20.82 17.64 -11.85
N ARG A 564 -21.72 16.68 -11.54
CA ARG A 564 -22.54 16.73 -10.30
C ARG A 564 -21.74 16.32 -9.05
N VAL A 565 -20.90 17.22 -8.56
CA VAL A 565 -20.10 17.05 -7.33
C VAL A 565 -20.93 16.59 -6.13
N SER A 566 -22.18 17.05 -6.00
CA SER A 566 -23.13 16.61 -4.97
C SER A 566 -23.30 15.10 -4.94
N ASP A 567 -23.62 14.51 -6.08
CA ASP A 567 -23.95 13.11 -6.25
C ASP A 567 -22.70 12.26 -5.97
N ILE A 568 -21.56 12.68 -6.52
CA ILE A 568 -20.25 12.06 -6.30
C ILE A 568 -19.91 12.07 -4.80
N TYR A 569 -20.00 13.24 -4.15
CA TYR A 569 -19.62 13.39 -2.73
C TYR A 569 -20.42 12.47 -1.81
N THR A 570 -21.73 12.30 -2.04
CA THR A 570 -22.57 11.40 -1.23
C THR A 570 -22.21 9.91 -1.33
N ARG A 571 -21.45 9.51 -2.36
CA ARG A 571 -21.06 8.12 -2.64
C ARG A 571 -19.65 7.76 -2.18
N LEU A 572 -18.86 8.76 -1.77
CA LEU A 572 -17.52 8.57 -1.22
C LEU A 572 -17.59 8.06 0.23
N ASP A 573 -16.59 7.31 0.65
CA ASP A 573 -16.39 6.92 2.04
C ASP A 573 -16.05 8.13 2.93
N ASP A 574 -16.20 7.99 4.25
CA ASP A 574 -15.95 9.07 5.20
C ASP A 574 -14.49 9.57 5.21
N GLY A 575 -13.52 8.70 4.91
CA GLY A 575 -12.11 9.05 4.80
C GLY A 575 -11.85 9.95 3.61
N THR A 576 -12.31 9.56 2.41
CA THR A 576 -12.22 10.37 1.19
C THR A 576 -13.04 11.65 1.29
N ARG A 577 -14.24 11.61 1.91
CA ARG A 577 -15.07 12.80 2.18
C ARG A 577 -14.39 13.82 3.10
N GLN A 578 -13.59 13.37 4.06
CA GLN A 578 -12.79 14.26 4.91
C GLN A 578 -11.51 14.72 4.21
N GLY A 579 -10.82 13.83 3.49
CA GLY A 579 -9.65 14.17 2.68
C GLY A 579 -9.91 15.29 1.67
N LEU A 580 -11.10 15.30 1.04
CA LEU A 580 -11.54 16.37 0.13
C LEU A 580 -11.91 17.68 0.84
N LYS A 581 -12.41 17.65 2.09
CA LYS A 581 -12.61 18.87 2.90
C LYS A 581 -11.27 19.53 3.26
N ASP A 582 -10.26 18.71 3.55
CA ASP A 582 -8.92 19.14 3.95
C ASP A 582 -7.96 19.31 2.75
N LEU A 583 -8.47 19.28 1.51
CA LEU A 583 -7.68 19.41 0.29
C LEU A 583 -7.45 20.88 -0.08
N THR A 584 -6.24 21.37 0.17
CA THR A 584 -5.76 22.65 -0.37
C THR A 584 -5.25 22.48 -1.81
N TYR A 585 -5.28 23.56 -2.59
CA TYR A 585 -4.63 23.60 -3.91
C TYR A 585 -3.13 23.23 -3.85
N GLU A 586 -2.39 23.69 -2.83
CA GLU A 586 -0.99 23.30 -2.60
C GLU A 586 -0.83 21.77 -2.52
N ARG A 587 -1.68 21.10 -1.72
CA ARG A 587 -1.68 19.64 -1.59
C ARG A 587 -1.98 18.96 -2.92
N LEU A 588 -3.01 19.40 -3.64
CA LEU A 588 -3.38 18.87 -4.97
C LEU A 588 -2.24 18.99 -5.98
N PHE A 589 -1.57 20.15 -6.03
CA PHE A 589 -0.52 20.40 -7.01
C PHE A 589 0.81 19.71 -6.67
N SER A 590 1.18 19.63 -5.38
CA SER A 590 2.57 19.32 -4.98
C SER A 590 2.78 18.05 -4.15
N THR A 591 1.73 17.43 -3.63
CA THR A 591 1.84 16.28 -2.71
C THR A 591 1.24 15.00 -3.30
N ALA A 592 1.86 13.85 -3.02
CA ALA A 592 1.33 12.56 -3.46
C ALA A 592 -0.09 12.29 -2.93
N PRO A 593 -0.42 12.50 -1.63
CA PRO A 593 -1.78 12.30 -1.13
C PRO A 593 -2.84 13.16 -1.85
N GLY A 594 -2.50 14.40 -2.25
CA GLY A 594 -3.40 15.23 -3.06
C GLY A 594 -3.62 14.67 -4.47
N LYS A 595 -2.57 14.12 -5.10
CA LYS A 595 -2.69 13.43 -6.40
C LYS A 595 -3.45 12.11 -6.31
N ASP A 596 -3.24 11.33 -5.25
CA ASP A 596 -3.90 10.04 -5.07
C ASP A 596 -5.39 10.21 -4.71
N LEU A 597 -5.73 11.22 -3.92
CA LEU A 597 -7.13 11.64 -3.71
C LEU A 597 -7.79 12.07 -5.03
N ALA A 598 -7.10 12.83 -5.88
CA ALA A 598 -7.63 13.20 -7.19
C ALA A 598 -7.84 11.98 -8.11
N LYS A 599 -6.96 10.95 -8.09
CA LYS A 599 -7.20 9.67 -8.80
C LYS A 599 -8.47 8.95 -8.31
N VAL A 600 -8.72 8.95 -7.00
CA VAL A 600 -9.96 8.38 -6.43
C VAL A 600 -11.20 9.14 -6.91
N LEU A 601 -11.12 10.48 -6.93
CA LEU A 601 -12.21 11.33 -7.42
C LEU A 601 -12.46 11.17 -8.93
N VAL A 602 -11.41 11.02 -9.76
CA VAL A 602 -11.55 10.67 -11.18
C VAL A 602 -12.30 9.34 -11.34
N LYS A 603 -11.96 8.30 -10.56
CA LYS A 603 -12.66 7.01 -10.59
C LYS A 603 -14.12 7.14 -10.18
N ALA A 604 -14.42 7.96 -9.17
CA ALA A 604 -15.80 8.22 -8.75
C ALA A 604 -16.62 9.00 -9.81
N ILE A 605 -16.02 9.98 -10.50
CA ILE A 605 -16.64 10.71 -11.63
C ILE A 605 -16.98 9.77 -12.78
N VAL A 606 -16.06 8.90 -13.18
CA VAL A 606 -16.28 8.01 -14.32
C VAL A 606 -17.31 6.93 -13.99
N ASN A 607 -17.26 6.33 -12.80
CA ASN A 607 -18.30 5.41 -12.35
C ASN A 607 -19.70 6.07 -12.32
N ARG A 608 -19.78 7.32 -11.85
CA ARG A 608 -21.03 8.10 -11.83
C ARG A 608 -21.60 8.36 -13.23
N ASN A 609 -20.73 8.51 -14.24
CA ASN A 609 -21.08 8.69 -15.65
C ASN A 609 -21.50 7.38 -16.34
N ILE A 610 -20.79 6.28 -16.07
CA ILE A 610 -21.18 4.93 -16.51
C ILE A 610 -22.61 4.62 -16.05
N GLU A 611 -22.94 4.91 -14.79
CA GLU A 611 -24.29 4.73 -14.24
C GLU A 611 -25.36 5.67 -14.84
N SER A 612 -24.99 6.83 -15.41
CA SER A 612 -25.94 7.76 -16.02
C SER A 612 -26.20 7.52 -17.50
N GLY A 613 -25.51 6.57 -18.14
CA GLY A 613 -25.56 6.36 -19.58
C GLY A 613 -24.90 7.50 -20.39
N SER A 614 -24.07 8.32 -19.74
CA SER A 614 -23.26 9.34 -20.42
C SER A 614 -22.17 8.67 -21.26
N ASN A 615 -21.82 9.24 -22.42
CA ASN A 615 -20.75 8.71 -23.26
C ASN A 615 -19.38 8.83 -22.56
N VAL A 616 -18.85 7.70 -22.09
CA VAL A 616 -17.64 7.65 -21.26
C VAL A 616 -16.39 7.94 -22.09
N GLU A 617 -16.41 7.71 -23.41
CA GLU A 617 -15.30 8.11 -24.28
C GLU A 617 -15.04 9.62 -24.18
N THR A 618 -16.08 10.46 -24.16
CA THR A 618 -15.91 11.92 -24.07
C THR A 618 -15.27 12.35 -22.75
N VAL A 619 -15.69 11.75 -21.63
CA VAL A 619 -15.15 12.00 -20.29
C VAL A 619 -13.72 11.49 -20.18
N ALA A 620 -13.44 10.28 -20.67
CA ALA A 620 -12.13 9.66 -20.61
C ALA A 620 -11.09 10.37 -21.50
N ASP A 621 -11.48 10.83 -22.70
CA ASP A 621 -10.59 11.64 -23.55
C ASP A 621 -10.38 13.05 -22.96
N ALA A 622 -11.40 13.65 -22.34
CA ALA A 622 -11.24 14.90 -21.61
C ALA A 622 -10.26 14.75 -20.43
N LEU A 623 -10.42 13.72 -19.60
CA LEU A 623 -9.51 13.37 -18.51
C LEU A 623 -8.07 13.18 -19.01
N ARG A 624 -7.89 12.35 -20.05
CA ARG A 624 -6.57 12.05 -20.63
C ARG A 624 -5.88 13.28 -21.21
N ARG A 625 -6.62 14.21 -21.82
CA ARG A 625 -6.08 15.44 -22.43
C ARG A 625 -5.86 16.58 -21.42
N ARG A 626 -6.68 16.67 -20.36
CA ARG A 626 -6.68 17.79 -19.39
C ARG A 626 -5.91 17.52 -18.09
N CYS A 627 -5.79 16.27 -17.67
CA CYS A 627 -5.24 15.89 -16.36
C CYS A 627 -4.57 14.50 -16.39
N GLY A 628 -3.67 14.29 -17.36
CA GLY A 628 -3.04 12.99 -17.64
C GLY A 628 -2.17 12.40 -16.52
N SER A 629 -1.67 13.20 -15.57
CA SER A 629 -0.97 12.69 -14.38
C SER A 629 -1.91 12.14 -13.29
N PHE A 630 -3.23 12.35 -13.46
CA PHE A 630 -4.28 11.89 -12.54
C PHE A 630 -5.13 10.73 -13.11
N CYS A 631 -4.96 10.37 -14.38
CA CYS A 631 -5.65 9.25 -15.02
C CYS A 631 -4.70 8.51 -15.98
N SER A 632 -4.36 7.25 -15.71
CA SER A 632 -3.45 6.50 -16.58
C SER A 632 -4.13 6.08 -17.89
N PRO A 633 -3.35 5.75 -18.95
CA PRO A 633 -3.90 5.15 -20.17
C PRO A 633 -4.65 3.83 -19.91
N ASP A 634 -4.26 3.08 -18.89
CA ASP A 634 -4.88 1.81 -18.53
C ASP A 634 -6.19 2.00 -17.76
N ASP A 635 -6.26 3.00 -16.85
CA ASP A 635 -7.52 3.40 -16.21
C ASP A 635 -8.59 3.72 -17.28
N VAL A 636 -8.22 4.44 -18.35
CA VAL A 636 -9.12 4.73 -19.49
C VAL A 636 -9.64 3.47 -20.17
N VAL A 637 -8.80 2.44 -20.34
CA VAL A 637 -9.22 1.16 -20.95
C VAL A 637 -10.09 0.34 -19.99
N ILE A 638 -9.81 0.36 -18.68
CA ILE A 638 -10.66 -0.21 -17.63
C ILE A 638 -12.05 0.45 -17.66
N PHE A 639 -12.12 1.78 -17.72
CA PHE A 639 -13.38 2.51 -17.77
C PHE A 639 -14.22 2.16 -19.02
N LYS A 640 -13.60 2.04 -20.19
CA LYS A 640 -14.30 1.57 -21.41
C LYS A 640 -14.76 0.12 -21.29
N ALA A 641 -13.96 -0.76 -20.67
CA ALA A 641 -14.38 -2.14 -20.41
C ALA A 641 -15.61 -2.19 -19.48
N GLN A 642 -15.64 -1.34 -18.45
CA GLN A 642 -16.78 -1.18 -17.55
C GLN A 642 -18.01 -0.54 -18.23
N GLU A 643 -17.83 0.43 -19.13
CA GLU A 643 -18.90 1.00 -19.96
C GLU A 643 -19.55 -0.09 -20.83
N GLN A 644 -18.77 -0.86 -21.60
CA GLN A 644 -19.31 -1.91 -22.46
C GLN A 644 -20.00 -3.03 -21.65
N LEU A 645 -19.45 -3.40 -20.50
CA LEU A 645 -20.06 -4.36 -19.58
C LEU A 645 -21.38 -3.84 -19.00
N LYS A 646 -21.44 -2.56 -18.59
CA LYS A 646 -22.68 -1.93 -18.10
C LYS A 646 -23.75 -1.85 -19.19
N ARG A 647 -23.36 -1.47 -20.42
CA ARG A 647 -24.26 -1.46 -21.58
C ARG A 647 -24.78 -2.86 -21.92
N ALA A 648 -23.97 -3.90 -21.74
CA ALA A 648 -24.41 -5.29 -21.90
C ALA A 648 -25.48 -5.68 -20.85
N SER A 649 -25.34 -5.26 -19.59
CA SER A 649 -26.34 -5.53 -18.52
C SER A 649 -27.72 -4.90 -18.78
N GLU A 650 -27.80 -3.91 -19.68
CA GLU A 650 -29.03 -3.23 -20.07
C GLU A 650 -29.68 -3.82 -21.33
N GLN A 651 -29.01 -4.78 -21.98
CA GLN A 651 -29.57 -5.54 -23.09
C GLN A 651 -30.29 -6.80 -22.58
N PRO A 652 -31.29 -7.34 -23.31
CA PRO A 652 -31.87 -8.64 -23.00
C PRO A 652 -30.79 -9.74 -22.96
N VAL A 653 -30.80 -10.56 -21.91
CA VAL A 653 -29.81 -11.63 -21.69
C VAL A 653 -29.79 -12.59 -22.88
N GLY A 654 -28.59 -12.86 -23.42
CA GLY A 654 -28.40 -13.73 -24.58
C GLY A 654 -28.67 -13.07 -25.95
N SER A 655 -29.00 -11.78 -26.01
CA SER A 655 -29.11 -11.06 -27.28
C SER A 655 -27.77 -10.94 -28.01
N ASN A 656 -27.80 -10.86 -29.35
CA ASN A 656 -26.59 -10.69 -30.16
C ASN A 656 -25.85 -9.36 -29.87
N THR A 657 -26.59 -8.30 -29.48
CA THR A 657 -26.00 -7.04 -29.03
C THR A 657 -25.28 -7.19 -27.70
N ALA A 658 -25.89 -7.85 -26.70
CA ALA A 658 -25.21 -8.20 -25.45
C ALA A 658 -23.93 -9.02 -25.71
N ARG A 659 -24.02 -10.07 -26.54
CA ARG A 659 -22.86 -10.94 -26.83
C ARG A 659 -21.70 -10.17 -27.49
N GLY A 660 -21.99 -9.20 -28.36
CA GLY A 660 -20.97 -8.32 -28.94
C GLY A 660 -20.30 -7.43 -27.88
N LEU A 661 -21.09 -6.76 -27.04
CA LEU A 661 -20.60 -5.89 -25.97
C LEU A 661 -19.75 -6.64 -24.94
N LEU A 662 -20.14 -7.87 -24.57
CA LEU A 662 -19.40 -8.74 -23.65
C LEU A 662 -18.08 -9.24 -24.23
N GLN A 663 -18.02 -9.49 -25.54
CA GLN A 663 -16.79 -9.85 -26.24
C GLN A 663 -15.83 -8.65 -26.34
N GLU A 664 -16.35 -7.43 -26.50
CA GLU A 664 -15.56 -6.21 -26.49
C GLU A 664 -15.04 -5.87 -25.09
N SER A 665 -15.88 -5.92 -24.05
CA SER A 665 -15.46 -5.68 -22.67
C SER A 665 -14.38 -6.67 -22.23
N LEU A 666 -14.50 -7.95 -22.61
CA LEU A 666 -13.48 -8.96 -22.33
C LEU A 666 -12.13 -8.60 -22.97
N SER A 667 -12.13 -8.26 -24.26
CA SER A 667 -10.92 -7.83 -24.99
C SER A 667 -10.27 -6.57 -24.38
N LEU A 668 -11.09 -5.63 -23.88
CA LEU A 668 -10.60 -4.44 -23.19
C LEU A 668 -9.98 -4.77 -21.83
N PHE A 669 -10.59 -5.64 -21.01
CA PHE A 669 -10.00 -6.08 -19.74
C PHE A 669 -8.73 -6.92 -19.92
N GLU A 670 -8.69 -7.84 -20.91
CA GLU A 670 -7.51 -8.66 -21.21
C GLU A 670 -6.27 -7.81 -21.54
N ARG A 671 -6.46 -6.69 -22.26
CA ARG A 671 -5.38 -5.74 -22.61
C ARG A 671 -4.74 -5.04 -21.41
N VAL A 672 -5.43 -4.95 -20.27
CA VAL A 672 -4.95 -4.30 -19.03
C VAL A 672 -4.82 -5.28 -17.87
N ALA A 673 -4.83 -6.59 -18.14
CA ALA A 673 -4.92 -7.65 -17.14
C ALA A 673 -3.85 -7.57 -16.02
N SER A 674 -2.62 -7.12 -16.33
CA SER A 674 -1.57 -6.92 -15.31
C SER A 674 -1.85 -5.78 -14.33
N ASN A 675 -2.60 -4.77 -14.76
CA ASN A 675 -2.86 -3.53 -14.01
C ASN A 675 -4.31 -3.48 -13.48
N LEU A 676 -5.11 -4.53 -13.72
CA LEU A 676 -6.47 -4.65 -13.21
C LEU A 676 -6.46 -4.92 -11.70
N SER A 677 -7.12 -4.04 -10.93
CA SER A 677 -7.27 -4.24 -9.48
C SER A 677 -8.24 -5.38 -9.18
N TYR A 678 -8.02 -6.12 -8.08
CA TYR A 678 -8.89 -7.23 -7.67
C TYR A 678 -10.36 -6.83 -7.55
N GLY A 679 -10.68 -5.68 -6.96
CA GLY A 679 -12.07 -5.20 -6.86
C GLY A 679 -12.76 -5.00 -8.22
N ASN A 680 -12.04 -4.48 -9.22
CA ASN A 680 -12.57 -4.38 -10.59
C ASN A 680 -12.76 -5.76 -11.25
N LEU A 681 -11.87 -6.73 -10.96
CA LEU A 681 -12.00 -8.10 -11.46
C LEU A 681 -13.24 -8.79 -10.85
N VAL A 682 -13.45 -8.68 -9.53
CA VAL A 682 -14.62 -9.24 -8.84
C VAL A 682 -15.91 -8.71 -9.46
N VAL A 683 -16.06 -7.38 -9.58
CA VAL A 683 -17.25 -6.75 -10.19
C VAL A 683 -17.44 -7.20 -11.64
N ALA A 684 -16.37 -7.32 -12.42
CA ALA A 684 -16.47 -7.80 -13.80
C ALA A 684 -16.94 -9.27 -13.87
N VAL A 685 -16.37 -10.14 -13.04
CA VAL A 685 -16.71 -11.57 -12.95
C VAL A 685 -18.15 -11.77 -12.49
N GLU A 686 -18.61 -11.03 -11.49
CA GLU A 686 -20.01 -11.06 -11.04
C GLU A 686 -20.98 -10.71 -12.18
N GLU A 687 -20.75 -9.60 -12.88
CA GLU A 687 -21.63 -9.16 -13.97
C GLU A 687 -21.58 -10.12 -15.18
N TYR A 688 -20.41 -10.64 -15.54
CA TYR A 688 -20.33 -11.72 -16.54
C TYR A 688 -21.12 -12.95 -16.13
N THR A 689 -21.09 -13.33 -14.85
CA THR A 689 -21.80 -14.51 -14.33
C THR A 689 -23.31 -14.28 -14.32
N LYS A 690 -23.77 -13.09 -13.87
CA LYS A 690 -25.19 -12.66 -13.96
C LYS A 690 -25.71 -12.70 -15.40
N MET A 691 -24.87 -12.35 -16.38
CA MET A 691 -25.19 -12.43 -17.82
C MET A 691 -24.95 -13.81 -18.46
N ARG A 692 -24.67 -14.85 -17.66
CA ARG A 692 -24.37 -16.23 -18.09
C ARG A 692 -23.22 -16.31 -19.11
N TYR A 693 -22.13 -15.58 -18.91
CA TYR A 693 -20.93 -15.52 -19.77
C TYR A 693 -19.71 -16.18 -19.11
N TYR A 694 -19.92 -17.37 -18.55
CA TYR A 694 -18.97 -18.09 -17.67
C TYR A 694 -17.58 -18.28 -18.28
N ALA A 695 -17.48 -18.76 -19.53
CA ALA A 695 -16.21 -18.99 -20.23
C ALA A 695 -15.36 -17.70 -20.34
N GLY A 696 -15.99 -16.54 -20.56
CA GLY A 696 -15.32 -15.25 -20.58
C GLY A 696 -14.84 -14.78 -19.21
N ALA A 697 -15.63 -15.02 -18.16
CA ALA A 697 -15.24 -14.72 -16.77
C ALA A 697 -14.02 -15.53 -16.33
N ILE A 698 -14.02 -16.84 -16.62
CA ILE A 698 -12.90 -17.76 -16.32
C ILE A 698 -11.66 -17.33 -17.10
N ARG A 699 -11.79 -17.11 -18.42
CA ARG A 699 -10.70 -16.66 -19.28
C ARG A 699 -10.07 -15.35 -18.80
N LEU A 700 -10.88 -14.39 -18.33
CA LEU A 700 -10.35 -13.15 -17.75
C LEU A 700 -9.54 -13.41 -16.47
N CYS A 701 -10.04 -14.25 -15.55
CA CYS A 701 -9.32 -14.59 -14.32
C CYS A 701 -7.95 -15.22 -14.59
N LEU A 702 -7.90 -16.19 -15.52
CA LEU A 702 -6.64 -16.81 -15.95
C LEU A 702 -5.70 -15.80 -16.64
N THR A 703 -6.24 -14.91 -17.46
CA THR A 703 -5.45 -13.85 -18.13
C THR A 703 -4.88 -12.83 -17.12
N VAL A 704 -5.58 -12.54 -16.03
CA VAL A 704 -5.07 -11.68 -14.93
C VAL A 704 -4.02 -12.40 -14.09
N ALA A 705 -4.24 -13.68 -13.76
CA ALA A 705 -3.30 -14.51 -13.02
C ALA A 705 -1.93 -14.60 -13.74
N HIS A 706 -1.94 -14.89 -15.04
CA HIS A 706 -0.73 -14.85 -15.87
C HIS A 706 -0.23 -13.42 -16.11
N GLY A 707 -1.13 -12.46 -16.30
CA GLY A 707 -0.78 -11.06 -16.58
C GLY A 707 0.02 -10.40 -15.46
N LYS A 708 -0.26 -10.74 -14.21
CA LYS A 708 0.46 -10.28 -13.01
C LYS A 708 1.76 -11.02 -12.74
N ASP A 709 1.77 -12.35 -12.87
CA ASP A 709 3.00 -13.16 -12.78
C ASP A 709 3.31 -13.83 -14.13
N ARG A 710 3.86 -13.03 -15.03
CA ARG A 710 4.33 -13.47 -16.36
C ARG A 710 5.60 -14.32 -16.30
N GLY A 711 6.31 -14.29 -15.17
CA GLY A 711 7.53 -15.05 -14.94
C GLY A 711 7.29 -16.45 -14.38
N ASN A 712 6.03 -16.81 -14.07
CA ASN A 712 5.67 -18.01 -13.32
C ASN A 712 6.46 -18.15 -11.99
N ALA A 713 6.79 -17.02 -11.34
CA ALA A 713 7.49 -16.99 -10.07
C ALA A 713 6.72 -17.73 -8.95
N ALA A 714 5.39 -17.74 -9.01
CA ALA A 714 4.54 -18.51 -8.12
C ALA A 714 4.68 -20.03 -8.31
N LEU A 715 4.82 -20.50 -9.56
CA LEU A 715 5.02 -21.92 -9.87
C LEU A 715 6.42 -22.38 -9.41
N ALA A 716 7.45 -21.56 -9.67
CA ALA A 716 8.79 -21.81 -9.16
C ALA A 716 8.82 -21.90 -7.62
N TRP A 717 8.11 -21.01 -6.92
CA TRP A 717 8.02 -21.05 -5.45
C TRP A 717 7.28 -22.28 -4.90
N VAL A 718 6.26 -22.79 -5.61
CA VAL A 718 5.62 -24.06 -5.24
C VAL A 718 6.56 -25.25 -5.48
N ASN A 719 7.25 -25.29 -6.63
CA ASN A 719 8.17 -26.36 -6.98
C ASN A 719 9.43 -26.39 -6.08
N ASP A 720 9.84 -25.24 -5.54
CA ASP A 720 10.91 -25.10 -4.53
C ASP A 720 10.48 -25.55 -3.11
N GLY A 721 9.28 -26.11 -2.94
CA GLY A 721 8.78 -26.57 -1.63
C GLY A 721 8.21 -25.45 -0.74
N ARG A 722 7.71 -24.36 -1.34
CA ARG A 722 7.04 -23.22 -0.67
C ARG A 722 7.86 -22.58 0.46
N PRO A 723 9.12 -22.16 0.22
CA PRO A 723 9.99 -21.60 1.25
C PRO A 723 9.37 -20.39 1.97
N ALA A 724 9.47 -20.39 3.31
CA ALA A 724 8.94 -19.35 4.17
C ALA A 724 9.71 -18.03 4.04
N ASN A 725 9.00 -16.90 4.19
CA ASN A 725 9.51 -15.53 4.03
C ASN A 725 10.05 -15.17 2.63
N ASP A 726 9.72 -15.95 1.60
CA ASP A 726 10.03 -15.65 0.20
C ASP A 726 9.09 -14.57 -0.39
N GLN A 727 9.62 -13.63 -1.17
CA GLN A 727 8.83 -12.59 -1.86
C GLN A 727 7.87 -13.18 -2.90
N ARG A 728 8.19 -14.33 -3.48
CA ARG A 728 7.37 -15.02 -4.51
C ARG A 728 6.02 -15.51 -3.98
N ALA A 729 5.88 -15.69 -2.66
CA ALA A 729 4.60 -16.02 -2.02
C ALA A 729 3.50 -14.96 -2.32
N GLY A 730 3.87 -13.69 -2.54
CA GLY A 730 2.93 -12.65 -2.96
C GLY A 730 2.30 -12.91 -4.33
N ALA A 731 3.10 -13.36 -5.30
CA ALA A 731 2.62 -13.71 -6.65
C ALA A 731 1.69 -14.94 -6.60
N PHE A 732 2.01 -15.93 -5.78
CA PHE A 732 1.13 -17.08 -5.53
C PHE A 732 -0.22 -16.62 -4.95
N GLN A 733 -0.23 -15.73 -3.96
CA GLN A 733 -1.46 -15.23 -3.36
C GLN A 733 -2.32 -14.41 -4.34
N GLU A 734 -1.72 -13.57 -5.18
CA GLU A 734 -2.47 -12.82 -6.22
C GLU A 734 -3.06 -13.75 -7.29
N ARG A 735 -2.36 -14.80 -7.69
CA ARG A 735 -2.89 -15.84 -8.58
C ARG A 735 -4.01 -16.63 -7.93
N LYS A 736 -3.86 -17.06 -6.68
CA LYS A 736 -4.90 -17.79 -5.93
C LYS A 736 -6.20 -16.99 -5.87
N LEU A 737 -6.16 -15.69 -5.60
CA LEU A 737 -7.35 -14.82 -5.61
C LEU A 737 -8.10 -14.82 -6.96
N CYS A 738 -7.41 -15.06 -8.08
CA CYS A 738 -8.02 -15.22 -9.39
C CYS A 738 -8.60 -16.63 -9.60
N TYR A 739 -7.93 -17.67 -9.10
CA TYR A 739 -8.41 -19.05 -9.16
C TYR A 739 -9.65 -19.27 -8.28
N ASP A 740 -9.69 -18.66 -7.09
CA ASP A 740 -10.85 -18.70 -6.20
C ASP A 740 -12.10 -18.07 -6.84
N LEU A 741 -11.95 -17.11 -7.76
CA LEU A 741 -13.04 -16.59 -8.60
C LEU A 741 -13.47 -17.58 -9.69
N VAL A 742 -12.53 -18.30 -10.32
CA VAL A 742 -12.86 -19.41 -11.25
C VAL A 742 -13.68 -20.49 -10.53
N HIS A 743 -13.30 -20.87 -9.32
CA HIS A 743 -14.06 -21.84 -8.51
C HIS A 743 -15.49 -21.37 -8.24
N GLN A 744 -15.70 -20.09 -7.91
CA GLN A 744 -17.04 -19.51 -7.71
C GLN A 744 -17.89 -19.54 -9.00
N VAL A 745 -17.30 -19.20 -10.15
CA VAL A 745 -17.98 -19.25 -11.46
C VAL A 745 -18.39 -20.68 -11.82
N LEU A 746 -17.49 -21.65 -11.62
CA LEU A 746 -17.79 -23.08 -11.84
C LEU A 746 -18.85 -23.60 -10.87
N GLN A 747 -18.79 -23.25 -9.59
CA GLN A 747 -19.83 -23.61 -8.61
C GLN A 747 -21.20 -23.04 -8.98
N GLN A 748 -21.29 -21.82 -9.52
CA GLN A 748 -22.57 -21.27 -9.98
C GLN A 748 -23.06 -21.97 -11.25
N LEU A 749 -22.18 -22.19 -12.23
CA LEU A 749 -22.48 -22.90 -13.46
C LEU A 749 -23.02 -24.32 -13.20
N ASP A 750 -22.32 -25.14 -12.41
CA ASP A 750 -22.76 -26.50 -12.09
C ASP A 750 -24.10 -26.51 -11.31
N ARG A 751 -24.37 -25.49 -10.47
CA ARG A 751 -25.68 -25.30 -9.81
C ARG A 751 -26.79 -24.94 -10.79
N GLU A 752 -26.55 -24.03 -11.74
CA GLU A 752 -27.55 -23.66 -12.75
C GLU A 752 -27.81 -24.82 -13.73
N VAL A 753 -26.79 -25.59 -14.10
CA VAL A 753 -26.96 -26.77 -14.98
C VAL A 753 -27.69 -27.90 -14.26
N GLY A 754 -27.48 -28.11 -12.96
CA GLY A 754 -28.16 -29.14 -12.16
C GLY A 754 -29.69 -29.02 -12.09
N HIS A 755 -30.28 -27.95 -12.62
CA HIS A 755 -31.72 -27.73 -12.73
C HIS A 755 -32.31 -27.87 -14.15
N GLU A 756 -31.48 -28.07 -15.19
CA GLU A 756 -31.92 -28.24 -16.58
C GLU A 756 -31.36 -29.56 -17.17
N PRO A 757 -32.10 -30.27 -18.04
CA PRO A 757 -31.55 -31.45 -18.70
C PRO A 757 -30.47 -31.07 -19.72
N ASP A 758 -29.41 -31.89 -19.83
CA ASP A 758 -28.30 -31.65 -20.76
C ASP A 758 -28.73 -31.66 -22.25
N MET A 759 -29.79 -32.42 -22.57
CA MET A 759 -30.29 -32.62 -23.93
C MET A 759 -31.80 -32.39 -24.02
N ILE A 760 -32.25 -31.65 -25.03
CA ILE A 760 -33.66 -31.52 -25.43
C ILE A 760 -33.73 -31.74 -26.95
N ASP A 761 -34.68 -32.54 -27.42
CA ASP A 761 -34.87 -32.89 -28.85
C ASP A 761 -33.58 -33.36 -29.57
N GLY A 762 -32.71 -34.07 -28.86
CA GLY A 762 -31.43 -34.58 -29.38
C GLY A 762 -30.35 -33.51 -29.61
N LYS A 763 -30.54 -32.30 -29.07
CA LYS A 763 -29.55 -31.20 -29.10
C LYS A 763 -29.14 -30.81 -27.68
N PRO A 764 -27.88 -30.38 -27.46
CA PRO A 764 -27.47 -29.85 -26.18
C PRO A 764 -28.28 -28.58 -25.86
N THR A 765 -28.68 -28.42 -24.61
CA THR A 765 -29.31 -27.17 -24.16
C THR A 765 -28.29 -26.03 -24.15
N LEU A 766 -28.74 -24.77 -24.23
CA LEU A 766 -27.84 -23.60 -24.17
C LEU A 766 -26.99 -23.61 -22.89
N THR A 767 -27.55 -24.11 -21.80
CA THR A 767 -26.91 -24.28 -20.49
C THR A 767 -25.83 -25.37 -20.54
N ALA A 768 -26.09 -26.51 -21.19
CA ALA A 768 -25.07 -27.55 -21.45
C ALA A 768 -23.97 -27.09 -22.42
N THR A 769 -24.30 -26.33 -23.47
CA THR A 769 -23.30 -25.72 -24.37
C THR A 769 -22.39 -24.76 -23.62
N LYS A 770 -22.96 -23.88 -22.77
CA LYS A 770 -22.18 -22.98 -21.90
C LYS A 770 -21.35 -23.72 -20.86
N ARG A 771 -21.81 -24.88 -20.37
CA ARG A 771 -21.00 -25.77 -19.52
C ARG A 771 -19.77 -26.25 -20.29
N LEU A 772 -19.95 -26.78 -21.49
CA LEU A 772 -18.87 -27.26 -22.36
C LEU A 772 -17.87 -26.13 -22.69
N GLU A 773 -18.34 -24.97 -23.16
CA GLU A 773 -17.50 -23.79 -23.43
C GLU A 773 -16.67 -23.34 -22.21
N ALA A 774 -17.21 -23.45 -21.00
CA ALA A 774 -16.51 -23.08 -19.78
C ALA A 774 -15.44 -24.11 -19.37
N TYR A 775 -15.75 -25.41 -19.45
CA TYR A 775 -14.77 -26.47 -19.16
C TYR A 775 -13.68 -26.59 -20.23
N ASP A 776 -13.96 -26.27 -21.50
CA ASP A 776 -12.94 -26.15 -22.55
C ASP A 776 -11.88 -25.09 -22.21
N VAL A 777 -12.30 -23.94 -21.65
CA VAL A 777 -11.36 -22.89 -21.18
C VAL A 777 -10.56 -23.33 -19.95
N VAL A 778 -11.17 -24.10 -19.05
CA VAL A 778 -10.50 -24.64 -17.84
C VAL A 778 -9.45 -25.69 -18.23
N ASN A 779 -9.86 -26.68 -19.01
CA ASN A 779 -9.03 -27.83 -19.38
C ASN A 779 -7.95 -27.42 -20.41
N GLY A 780 -8.27 -26.51 -21.34
CA GLY A 780 -7.34 -25.93 -22.30
C GLY A 780 -6.42 -24.82 -21.75
N SER A 781 -6.41 -24.61 -20.43
CA SER A 781 -5.45 -23.69 -19.78
C SER A 781 -4.05 -24.29 -19.74
N ASN A 782 -3.04 -23.49 -20.09
CA ASN A 782 -1.61 -23.84 -19.97
C ASN A 782 -1.01 -23.45 -18.60
N ASP A 783 -1.83 -22.99 -17.65
CA ASP A 783 -1.36 -22.58 -16.33
C ASP A 783 -1.36 -23.78 -15.36
N GLU A 784 -0.25 -24.49 -15.30
CA GLU A 784 -0.05 -25.66 -14.42
C GLU A 784 -0.42 -25.36 -12.95
N LEU A 785 -0.11 -24.15 -12.47
CA LEU A 785 -0.42 -23.75 -11.09
C LEU A 785 -1.93 -23.57 -10.85
N PHE A 786 -2.69 -23.16 -11.88
CA PHE A 786 -4.14 -23.17 -11.84
C PHE A 786 -4.68 -24.60 -11.80
N HIS A 787 -4.16 -25.50 -12.63
CA HIS A 787 -4.55 -26.91 -12.63
C HIS A 787 -4.28 -27.57 -11.27
N PHE A 788 -3.13 -27.33 -10.64
CA PHE A 788 -2.85 -27.82 -9.28
C PHE A 788 -3.85 -27.28 -8.25
N GLY A 789 -4.21 -26.00 -8.31
CA GLY A 789 -5.23 -25.42 -7.43
C GLY A 789 -6.64 -25.98 -7.67
N LEU A 790 -6.99 -26.23 -8.93
CA LEU A 790 -8.26 -26.81 -9.36
C LEU A 790 -8.41 -28.26 -8.92
N TYR A 791 -7.35 -29.08 -9.04
CA TYR A 791 -7.37 -30.48 -8.63
C TYR A 791 -7.43 -30.62 -7.11
N GLN A 792 -6.73 -29.77 -6.36
CA GLN A 792 -6.89 -29.70 -4.91
C GLN A 792 -8.35 -29.36 -4.55
N TRP A 793 -8.92 -28.34 -5.20
CA TRP A 793 -10.32 -27.98 -4.97
C TRP A 793 -11.29 -29.11 -5.32
N TYR A 794 -11.06 -29.89 -6.38
CA TYR A 794 -11.86 -31.08 -6.68
C TYR A 794 -11.74 -32.18 -5.61
N ILE A 795 -10.56 -32.38 -4.99
CA ILE A 795 -10.39 -33.27 -3.84
C ILE A 795 -11.17 -32.72 -2.64
N ASP A 796 -11.05 -31.43 -2.34
CA ASP A 796 -11.74 -30.75 -1.24
C ASP A 796 -13.29 -30.75 -1.39
N GLN A 797 -13.83 -30.90 -2.61
CA GLN A 797 -15.27 -31.11 -2.87
C GLN A 797 -15.68 -32.59 -2.96
N GLY A 798 -14.74 -33.54 -2.84
CA GLY A 798 -14.97 -34.97 -2.98
C GLY A 798 -15.21 -35.45 -4.43
N TRP A 799 -14.94 -34.61 -5.43
CA TRP A 799 -15.20 -34.89 -6.86
C TRP A 799 -14.10 -35.73 -7.51
N MET A 800 -13.62 -36.76 -6.82
CA MET A 800 -12.52 -37.64 -7.26
C MET A 800 -12.75 -38.24 -8.65
N ASP A 801 -13.99 -38.66 -8.96
CA ASP A 801 -14.30 -39.27 -10.25
C ASP A 801 -14.22 -38.28 -11.42
N ARG A 802 -14.34 -36.96 -11.15
CA ARG A 802 -14.03 -35.91 -12.14
C ARG A 802 -12.53 -35.87 -12.44
N ILE A 803 -11.66 -36.08 -11.45
CA ILE A 803 -10.19 -36.14 -11.62
C ILE A 803 -9.79 -37.36 -12.46
N LEU A 804 -10.42 -38.52 -12.23
CA LEU A 804 -10.16 -39.74 -13.00
C LEU A 804 -10.48 -39.60 -14.50
N ALA A 805 -11.37 -38.67 -14.86
CA ALA A 805 -11.77 -38.37 -16.23
C ALA A 805 -11.00 -37.20 -16.90
N ILE A 806 -10.01 -36.60 -16.23
CA ILE A 806 -9.25 -35.46 -16.78
C ILE A 806 -8.06 -35.94 -17.62
N GLU A 807 -8.08 -35.61 -18.92
CA GLU A 807 -6.98 -35.80 -19.87
C GLU A 807 -6.06 -34.55 -19.88
N SER A 808 -5.36 -34.28 -18.78
CA SER A 808 -4.38 -33.19 -18.67
C SER A 808 -3.00 -33.73 -18.24
N PRO A 809 -1.88 -33.31 -18.87
CA PRO A 809 -0.54 -33.76 -18.46
C PRO A 809 -0.20 -33.34 -17.02
N HIS A 810 -0.81 -32.25 -16.52
CA HIS A 810 -0.57 -31.72 -15.18
C HIS A 810 -1.24 -32.53 -14.06
N VAL A 811 -2.20 -33.43 -14.37
CA VAL A 811 -2.86 -34.24 -13.33
C VAL A 811 -1.92 -35.29 -12.76
N VAL A 812 -1.00 -35.82 -13.58
CA VAL A 812 0.00 -36.81 -13.15
C VAL A 812 1.06 -36.15 -12.28
N THR A 813 1.64 -35.01 -12.70
CA THR A 813 2.64 -34.29 -11.89
C THR A 813 2.08 -33.81 -10.55
N PHE A 814 0.82 -33.38 -10.53
CA PHE A 814 0.11 -33.04 -9.29
C PHE A 814 -0.05 -34.25 -8.36
N LEU A 815 -0.63 -35.35 -8.84
CA LEU A 815 -0.89 -36.53 -8.03
C LEU A 815 0.42 -37.21 -7.58
N GLU A 816 1.46 -37.24 -8.41
CA GLU A 816 2.81 -37.70 -8.02
C GLU A 816 3.46 -36.86 -6.92
N SER A 817 3.11 -35.57 -6.80
CA SER A 817 3.61 -34.72 -5.72
C SER A 817 2.91 -35.03 -4.39
N LEU A 818 1.58 -35.11 -4.39
CA LEU A 818 0.80 -35.42 -3.18
C LEU A 818 0.99 -36.87 -2.70
N ALA A 819 1.19 -37.81 -3.62
CA ALA A 819 1.46 -39.22 -3.29
C ALA A 819 2.74 -39.46 -2.48
N ARG A 820 3.63 -38.47 -2.36
CA ARG A 820 4.83 -38.53 -1.50
C ARG A 820 4.57 -38.04 -0.07
N GLU A 821 3.55 -37.22 0.12
CA GLU A 821 3.20 -36.61 1.41
C GLU A 821 2.08 -37.39 2.12
N ASP A 822 1.18 -38.03 1.38
CA ASP A 822 0.05 -38.78 1.95
C ASP A 822 -0.35 -40.05 1.14
N ALA A 823 -0.73 -41.09 1.88
CA ALA A 823 -1.14 -42.39 1.36
C ALA A 823 -2.52 -42.39 0.68
N THR A 824 -3.45 -41.52 1.08
CA THR A 824 -4.77 -41.44 0.42
C THR A 824 -4.67 -40.84 -0.98
N HIS A 825 -3.80 -39.84 -1.15
CA HIS A 825 -3.47 -39.27 -2.46
C HIS A 825 -2.69 -40.25 -3.35
N ALA A 826 -1.79 -41.05 -2.77
CA ALA A 826 -1.14 -42.13 -3.50
C ALA A 826 -2.13 -43.20 -4.00
N ASN A 827 -3.15 -43.56 -3.21
CA ASN A 827 -4.24 -44.43 -3.65
C ASN A 827 -5.04 -43.80 -4.82
N LEU A 828 -5.32 -42.50 -4.78
CA LEU A 828 -5.95 -41.78 -5.89
C LEU A 828 -5.10 -41.81 -7.18
N LEU A 829 -3.77 -41.71 -7.08
CA LEU A 829 -2.86 -41.89 -8.23
C LEU A 829 -2.91 -43.33 -8.79
N CYS A 830 -2.98 -44.35 -7.93
CA CYS A 830 -3.16 -45.73 -8.37
C CYS A 830 -4.51 -45.95 -9.07
N ARG A 831 -5.59 -45.34 -8.57
CA ARG A 831 -6.91 -45.32 -9.23
C ARG A 831 -6.85 -44.60 -10.58
N PHE A 832 -6.11 -43.51 -10.70
CA PHE A 832 -5.91 -42.80 -11.97
C PHE A 832 -5.19 -43.66 -13.00
N TYR A 833 -4.03 -44.26 -12.66
CA TYR A 833 -3.31 -45.13 -13.58
C TYR A 833 -4.10 -46.37 -13.98
N THR A 834 -4.85 -47.00 -13.06
CA THR A 834 -5.71 -48.15 -13.41
C THR A 834 -6.89 -47.77 -14.30
N HIS A 835 -7.51 -46.60 -14.09
CA HIS A 835 -8.55 -46.07 -15.00
C HIS A 835 -7.99 -45.81 -16.42
N GLN A 836 -6.76 -45.30 -16.51
CA GLN A 836 -6.03 -45.07 -17.77
C GLN A 836 -5.37 -46.35 -18.35
N GLY A 837 -5.60 -47.53 -17.76
CA GLY A 837 -5.04 -48.81 -18.23
C GLY A 837 -3.52 -48.98 -18.05
N GLN A 838 -2.87 -48.11 -17.28
CA GLN A 838 -1.42 -48.08 -17.05
C GLN A 838 -1.01 -48.93 -15.84
N TYR A 839 -1.39 -50.20 -15.85
CA TYR A 839 -1.23 -51.13 -14.71
C TYR A 839 0.21 -51.21 -14.17
N TYR A 840 1.23 -51.08 -15.03
CA TYR A 840 2.63 -51.06 -14.58
C TYR A 840 2.95 -49.87 -13.67
N GLN A 841 2.49 -48.65 -14.03
CA GLN A 841 2.73 -47.45 -13.20
C GLN A 841 1.95 -47.53 -11.88
N ALA A 842 0.73 -48.08 -11.91
CA ALA A 842 -0.02 -48.37 -10.69
C ALA A 842 0.76 -49.32 -9.76
N ALA A 843 1.36 -50.39 -10.30
CA ALA A 843 2.18 -51.33 -9.53
C ALA A 843 3.46 -50.71 -8.97
N VAL A 844 4.13 -49.82 -9.72
CA VAL A 844 5.31 -49.08 -9.21
C VAL A 844 4.92 -48.21 -8.01
N VAL A 845 3.89 -47.36 -8.15
CA VAL A 845 3.43 -46.49 -7.04
C VAL A 845 3.00 -47.30 -5.83
N GLN A 846 2.27 -48.41 -6.01
CA GLN A 846 1.85 -49.27 -4.90
C GLN A 846 3.04 -49.96 -4.20
N SER A 847 4.03 -50.42 -4.99
CA SER A 847 5.27 -50.99 -4.46
C SER A 847 6.06 -49.97 -3.64
N ASP A 848 6.26 -48.77 -4.17
CA ASP A 848 7.09 -47.75 -3.53
C ASP A 848 6.38 -47.06 -2.36
N LEU A 849 5.05 -46.91 -2.40
CA LEU A 849 4.23 -46.54 -1.24
C LEU A 849 4.37 -47.56 -0.09
N ALA A 850 4.36 -48.86 -0.39
CA ALA A 850 4.56 -49.90 0.61
C ALA A 850 5.98 -49.90 1.21
N GLN A 851 6.97 -49.30 0.55
CA GLN A 851 8.33 -49.08 1.08
C GLN A 851 8.52 -47.71 1.77
N ALA A 852 7.60 -46.77 1.61
CA ALA A 852 7.77 -45.38 2.03
C ALA A 852 7.77 -45.18 3.56
N ASP A 853 8.46 -44.13 4.01
CA ASP A 853 8.51 -43.64 5.39
C ASP A 853 7.24 -42.83 5.79
N LEU A 854 6.08 -43.37 5.43
CA LEU A 854 4.74 -42.85 5.77
C LEU A 854 4.12 -43.68 6.91
N PRO A 855 3.17 -43.13 7.70
CA PRO A 855 2.50 -43.82 8.81
C PRO A 855 1.43 -44.81 8.31
N ILE A 856 1.89 -45.85 7.60
CA ILE A 856 1.08 -46.95 7.05
C ILE A 856 1.44 -48.23 7.82
N ASN A 857 0.43 -48.88 8.41
CA ASN A 857 0.57 -50.12 9.17
C ASN A 857 0.97 -51.33 8.28
N ILE A 858 1.45 -52.43 8.87
CA ILE A 858 2.02 -53.53 8.08
C ILE A 858 0.97 -54.22 7.19
N LYS A 859 -0.28 -54.31 7.65
CA LYS A 859 -1.39 -54.96 6.93
C LYS A 859 -1.86 -54.16 5.71
N GLU A 860 -1.86 -52.83 5.80
CA GLU A 860 -2.08 -51.97 4.64
C GLU A 860 -0.94 -52.07 3.63
N ARG A 861 0.32 -52.24 4.06
CA ARG A 861 1.45 -52.48 3.15
C ARG A 861 1.36 -53.84 2.45
N ILE A 862 0.94 -54.90 3.16
CA ILE A 862 0.62 -56.22 2.56
C ILE A 862 -0.47 -56.09 1.50
N ASN A 863 -1.54 -55.33 1.78
CA ASN A 863 -2.62 -55.08 0.82
C ASN A 863 -2.14 -54.29 -0.41
N LEU A 864 -1.35 -53.23 -0.21
CA LEU A 864 -0.72 -52.47 -1.29
C LEU A 864 0.18 -53.33 -2.16
N LEU A 865 1.03 -54.19 -1.58
CA LEU A 865 1.88 -55.12 -2.33
C LEU A 865 1.07 -56.22 -3.03
N SER A 866 -0.03 -56.69 -2.45
CA SER A 866 -0.95 -57.65 -3.09
C SER A 866 -1.62 -57.04 -4.33
N LEU A 867 -2.05 -55.78 -4.25
CA LEU A 867 -2.56 -55.02 -5.39
C LEU A 867 -1.44 -54.74 -6.42
N ALA A 868 -0.24 -54.38 -5.96
CA ALA A 868 0.91 -54.16 -6.83
C ALA A 868 1.28 -55.43 -7.62
N LYS A 869 1.28 -56.59 -6.96
CA LYS A 869 1.54 -57.92 -7.57
C LYS A 869 0.46 -58.28 -8.60
N THR A 870 -0.80 -57.95 -8.31
CA THR A 870 -1.92 -58.13 -9.24
C THR A 870 -1.76 -57.25 -10.48
N ASN A 871 -1.49 -55.96 -10.30
CA ASN A 871 -1.26 -55.00 -11.39
C ASN A 871 0.01 -55.35 -12.20
N ALA A 872 1.09 -55.77 -11.55
CA ALA A 872 2.34 -56.20 -12.18
C ALA A 872 2.20 -57.53 -12.96
N ASN A 873 1.11 -58.29 -12.79
CA ASN A 873 0.81 -59.47 -13.62
C ASN A 873 0.05 -59.12 -14.91
N VAL A 874 -0.57 -57.94 -15.02
CA VAL A 874 -1.30 -57.49 -16.22
C VAL A 874 -0.34 -56.90 -17.24
N SER A 875 -0.39 -57.34 -18.50
CA SER A 875 0.50 -56.83 -19.56
C SER A 875 0.18 -55.37 -19.89
N SER A 876 1.05 -54.45 -19.47
CA SER A 876 0.91 -53.01 -19.70
C SER A 876 1.47 -52.61 -21.07
N PRO A 877 0.76 -51.79 -21.88
CA PRO A 877 1.31 -51.25 -23.12
C PRO A 877 2.62 -50.47 -22.89
N GLY A 878 3.55 -50.56 -23.84
CA GLY A 878 4.80 -49.80 -23.84
C GLY A 878 5.92 -50.30 -22.90
N VAL A 879 5.64 -51.24 -21.99
CA VAL A 879 6.63 -51.75 -21.02
C VAL A 879 7.29 -53.05 -21.51
N ALA A 880 8.60 -53.20 -21.29
CA ALA A 880 9.30 -54.43 -21.63
C ALA A 880 8.96 -55.55 -20.63
N ARG A 881 8.63 -56.75 -21.12
CA ARG A 881 8.29 -57.92 -20.29
C ARG A 881 9.34 -58.24 -19.21
N GLN A 882 10.62 -57.99 -19.50
CA GLN A 882 11.71 -58.15 -18.53
C GLN A 882 11.62 -57.15 -17.36
N GLN A 883 11.28 -55.89 -17.61
CA GLN A 883 11.07 -54.88 -16.55
C GLN A 883 9.87 -55.26 -15.68
N GLN A 884 8.78 -55.71 -16.30
CA GLN A 884 7.60 -56.22 -15.62
C GLN A 884 7.93 -57.43 -14.72
N GLN A 885 8.78 -58.36 -15.18
CA GLN A 885 9.24 -59.50 -14.37
C GLN A 885 10.15 -59.08 -13.21
N VAL A 886 11.05 -58.11 -13.40
CA VAL A 886 11.90 -57.57 -12.33
C VAL A 886 11.05 -56.89 -11.24
N LEU A 887 10.06 -56.09 -11.62
CA LEU A 887 9.14 -55.46 -10.66
C LEU A 887 8.31 -56.51 -9.90
N ASN A 888 7.78 -57.53 -10.59
CA ASN A 888 7.00 -58.61 -9.99
C ASN A 888 7.82 -59.45 -8.98
N HIS A 889 9.11 -59.65 -9.26
CA HIS A 889 10.06 -60.30 -8.37
C HIS A 889 10.28 -59.47 -7.10
N LYS A 890 10.64 -58.17 -7.23
CA LYS A 890 10.82 -57.24 -6.09
C LYS A 890 9.57 -57.17 -5.20
N ILE A 891 8.39 -57.05 -5.80
CA ILE A 891 7.12 -57.01 -5.06
C ILE A 891 6.88 -58.33 -4.31
N SER A 892 7.27 -59.47 -4.89
CA SER A 892 7.10 -60.77 -4.25
C SER A 892 8.01 -60.97 -3.05
N GLU A 893 9.27 -60.55 -3.14
CA GLU A 893 10.22 -60.55 -2.01
C GLU A 893 9.71 -59.66 -0.87
N LEU A 894 9.32 -58.42 -1.18
CA LEU A 894 8.78 -57.48 -0.18
C LEU A 894 7.49 -58.00 0.48
N LEU A 895 6.63 -58.70 -0.27
CA LEU A 895 5.39 -59.28 0.25
C LEU A 895 5.66 -60.47 1.19
N GLU A 896 6.61 -61.34 0.85
CA GLU A 896 7.05 -62.46 1.71
C GLU A 896 7.64 -61.95 3.03
N ILE A 897 8.51 -60.94 2.96
CA ILE A 897 9.09 -60.29 4.15
C ILE A 897 7.99 -59.62 5.00
N ALA A 898 7.04 -58.92 4.37
CA ALA A 898 5.95 -58.25 5.07
C ALA A 898 5.04 -59.25 5.80
N HIS A 899 4.76 -60.42 5.22
CA HIS A 899 4.03 -61.49 5.89
C HIS A 899 4.79 -62.02 7.12
N ILE A 900 6.08 -62.36 6.99
CA ILE A 900 6.89 -62.83 8.14
C ILE A 900 6.93 -61.76 9.25
N GLN A 901 6.97 -60.47 8.90
CA GLN A 901 6.92 -59.37 9.87
C GLN A 901 5.56 -59.24 10.59
N ASP A 902 4.44 -59.44 9.87
CA ASP A 902 3.09 -59.46 10.45
C ASP A 902 2.89 -60.71 11.33
N ASP A 903 3.35 -61.89 10.90
CA ASP A 903 3.31 -63.14 11.67
C ASP A 903 4.10 -63.04 13.00
N VAL A 904 5.31 -62.45 12.97
CA VAL A 904 6.10 -62.18 14.19
C VAL A 904 5.36 -61.21 15.11
N LEU A 905 4.75 -60.14 14.56
CA LEU A 905 4.02 -59.14 15.32
C LEU A 905 2.73 -59.70 15.94
N GLU A 906 1.92 -60.47 15.20
CA GLU A 906 0.73 -61.13 15.73
C GLU A 906 1.07 -62.10 16.85
N ARG A 907 2.16 -62.86 16.71
CA ARG A 907 2.57 -63.80 17.75
C ARG A 907 3.08 -63.09 19.02
N LEU A 908 3.89 -62.04 18.88
CA LEU A 908 4.33 -61.21 20.02
C LEU A 908 3.16 -60.50 20.72
N ARG A 909 2.08 -60.16 20.00
CA ARG A 909 0.85 -59.57 20.56
C ARG A 909 0.05 -60.52 21.45
N VAL A 910 0.18 -61.84 21.28
CA VAL A 910 -0.56 -62.85 22.07
C VAL A 910 0.31 -63.63 23.05
N ASP A 911 1.64 -63.51 22.97
CA ASP A 911 2.58 -64.24 23.83
C ASP A 911 2.63 -63.66 25.26
N SER A 912 2.02 -64.39 26.19
CA SER A 912 1.97 -64.06 27.62
C SER A 912 3.34 -63.93 28.32
N ARG A 913 4.44 -64.32 27.67
CA ARG A 913 5.81 -64.20 28.20
C ARG A 913 6.39 -62.79 28.00
N ILE A 914 5.77 -61.96 27.16
CA ILE A 914 6.26 -60.61 26.81
C ILE A 914 5.74 -59.55 27.80
N ASP A 915 6.62 -58.64 28.23
CA ASP A 915 6.22 -57.51 29.09
C ASP A 915 5.33 -56.50 28.32
N PRO A 916 4.16 -56.09 28.86
CA PRO A 916 3.27 -55.14 28.19
C PRO A 916 3.91 -53.78 27.81
N GLN A 917 4.94 -53.32 28.52
CA GLN A 917 5.69 -52.12 28.13
C GLN A 917 6.58 -52.37 26.91
N ARG A 918 7.19 -53.56 26.83
CA ARG A 918 7.97 -53.99 25.67
C ARG A 918 7.10 -54.25 24.46
N LEU A 919 5.84 -54.70 24.64
CA LEU A 919 4.90 -54.85 23.53
C LEU A 919 4.64 -53.53 22.79
N ILE A 920 4.49 -52.41 23.50
CA ILE A 920 4.32 -51.08 22.87
C ILE A 920 5.54 -50.72 22.00
N GLU A 921 6.76 -51.04 22.46
CA GLU A 921 7.98 -50.85 21.65
C GLU A 921 8.09 -51.80 20.44
N ILE A 922 7.43 -52.97 20.50
CA ILE A 922 7.37 -53.95 19.41
C ILE A 922 6.40 -53.44 18.34
N GLU A 923 5.21 -53.00 18.74
CA GLU A 923 4.19 -52.47 17.84
C GLU A 923 4.70 -51.24 17.07
N ASP A 924 5.33 -50.27 17.74
CA ASP A 924 5.94 -49.07 17.11
C ASP A 924 7.01 -49.41 16.04
N LYS A 925 7.70 -50.55 16.17
CA LYS A 925 8.82 -50.94 15.29
C LYS A 925 8.42 -51.94 14.20
N LEU A 926 7.37 -52.74 14.42
CA LEU A 926 6.94 -53.79 13.49
C LEU A 926 5.62 -53.47 12.78
N ASP A 927 4.69 -52.70 13.37
CA ASP A 927 3.40 -52.35 12.74
C ASP A 927 3.54 -51.12 11.81
N GLY A 928 4.51 -51.19 10.90
CA GLY A 928 4.96 -50.05 10.11
C GLY A 928 5.81 -50.48 8.91
N LYS A 929 6.98 -49.86 8.75
CA LYS A 929 7.85 -50.09 7.58
C LYS A 929 8.33 -51.55 7.50
N ILE A 930 8.35 -52.09 6.29
CA ILE A 930 8.89 -53.43 6.00
C ILE A 930 10.41 -53.43 6.24
N GLN A 931 10.91 -54.37 7.03
CA GLN A 931 12.33 -54.47 7.38
C GLN A 931 13.13 -55.16 6.26
N ASN A 932 14.10 -54.46 5.64
CA ASN A 932 14.90 -55.01 4.53
C ASN A 932 15.81 -56.18 4.97
N LEU A 933 15.63 -57.37 4.39
CA LEU A 933 16.52 -58.52 4.63
C LEU A 933 17.86 -58.44 3.89
N THR A 934 17.94 -57.73 2.76
CA THR A 934 19.06 -57.82 1.79
C THR A 934 20.16 -56.77 1.95
N GLU A 935 20.02 -55.80 2.87
CA GLU A 935 21.12 -54.86 3.18
C GLU A 935 22.18 -55.51 4.07
N THR A 936 23.30 -55.85 3.45
CA THR A 936 24.42 -56.56 4.07
C THR A 936 24.96 -55.82 5.31
N ASN A 937 24.99 -56.54 6.43
CA ASN A 937 25.57 -56.14 7.72
C ASN A 937 24.79 -55.10 8.55
N SER A 938 23.47 -55.27 8.73
CA SER A 938 22.82 -55.13 10.06
C SER A 938 21.29 -55.34 10.09
N GLN A 939 20.58 -55.22 8.97
CA GLN A 939 19.10 -55.19 9.00
C GLN A 939 18.48 -56.60 9.08
N THR A 940 19.05 -57.60 8.38
CA THR A 940 18.67 -59.02 8.48
C THR A 940 18.75 -59.55 9.92
N GLN A 941 19.61 -58.95 10.74
CA GLN A 941 19.75 -59.29 12.15
C GLN A 941 18.61 -58.79 13.03
N LYS A 942 17.74 -57.87 12.60
CA LYS A 942 16.71 -57.31 13.50
C LYS A 942 15.52 -58.23 13.68
N LEU A 943 14.82 -58.62 12.60
CA LEU A 943 13.64 -59.47 12.71
C LEU A 943 13.99 -60.84 13.34
N PHE A 944 15.21 -61.33 13.08
CA PHE A 944 15.78 -62.52 13.69
C PHE A 944 16.31 -62.26 15.13
N ASN A 945 17.41 -61.51 15.32
CA ASN A 945 18.06 -61.36 16.65
C ASN A 945 17.27 -60.50 17.66
N ASP A 946 16.49 -59.50 17.25
CA ASP A 946 15.81 -58.60 18.21
C ASP A 946 14.45 -59.15 18.67
N TYR A 947 13.91 -60.13 17.93
CA TYR A 947 12.55 -60.65 18.12
C TYR A 947 12.45 -62.19 18.00
N ALA A 948 12.56 -62.78 16.81
CA ALA A 948 12.20 -64.19 16.60
C ALA A 948 13.09 -65.18 17.36
N ASP A 949 14.41 -64.96 17.37
CA ASP A 949 15.40 -65.77 18.11
C ASP A 949 15.21 -65.64 19.63
N GLN A 950 15.02 -64.41 20.12
CA GLN A 950 14.83 -64.12 21.55
C GLN A 950 13.50 -64.65 22.11
N ALA A 951 12.47 -64.74 21.27
CA ALA A 951 11.19 -65.34 21.63
C ALA A 951 11.14 -66.88 21.43
N GLY A 952 12.18 -67.47 20.81
CA GLY A 952 12.24 -68.90 20.52
C GLY A 952 11.29 -69.35 19.40
N TYR A 953 10.89 -68.45 18.49
CA TYR A 953 9.99 -68.77 17.37
C TYR A 953 10.74 -69.44 16.22
N TYR A 954 11.22 -70.66 16.45
CA TYR A 954 12.13 -71.37 15.55
C TYR A 954 11.55 -71.64 14.15
N ASP A 955 10.22 -71.73 14.01
CA ASP A 955 9.51 -71.79 12.74
C ASP A 955 9.62 -70.48 11.93
N LEU A 956 9.43 -69.33 12.59
CA LEU A 956 9.61 -68.01 11.98
C LEU A 956 11.09 -67.72 11.68
N CYS A 957 12.01 -68.17 12.54
CA CYS A 957 13.45 -68.14 12.27
C CYS A 957 13.81 -68.91 10.99
N LEU A 958 13.21 -70.10 10.79
CA LEU A 958 13.35 -70.85 9.54
C LEU A 958 12.80 -70.06 8.35
N LEU A 959 11.58 -69.50 8.41
CA LEU A 959 11.06 -68.67 7.32
C LEU A 959 11.97 -67.47 6.99
N ILE A 960 12.56 -66.81 7.99
CA ILE A 960 13.55 -65.74 7.77
C ILE A 960 14.80 -66.29 7.04
N TYR A 961 15.28 -67.50 7.37
CA TYR A 961 16.39 -68.13 6.65
C TYR A 961 16.07 -68.43 5.18
N HIS A 962 14.81 -68.71 4.84
CA HIS A 962 14.40 -68.85 3.43
C HIS A 962 14.46 -67.51 2.69
N ALA A 963 13.79 -66.48 3.22
CA ALA A 963 13.69 -65.18 2.57
C ALA A 963 15.03 -64.42 2.54
N ALA A 964 15.95 -64.74 3.45
CA ALA A 964 17.33 -64.24 3.45
C ALA A 964 18.32 -65.13 2.66
N ASP A 965 17.86 -66.21 2.03
CA ASP A 965 18.66 -67.16 1.24
C ASP A 965 19.88 -67.72 2.02
N TYR A 966 19.71 -67.94 3.32
CA TYR A 966 20.77 -68.20 4.30
C TYR A 966 21.33 -69.64 4.19
N ARG A 967 22.67 -69.78 4.17
CA ARG A 967 23.34 -71.01 3.72
C ARG A 967 24.24 -71.70 4.75
N ASN A 968 23.93 -71.57 6.05
CA ASN A 968 24.63 -72.29 7.11
C ASN A 968 23.84 -73.55 7.53
N PRO A 969 24.20 -74.76 7.03
CA PRO A 969 23.43 -75.97 7.29
C PRO A 969 23.47 -76.40 8.76
N THR A 970 24.51 -76.01 9.52
CA THR A 970 24.63 -76.34 10.95
C THR A 970 23.55 -75.61 11.74
N THR A 971 23.48 -74.28 11.64
CA THR A 971 22.50 -73.47 12.37
C THR A 971 21.06 -73.73 11.91
N ILE A 972 20.85 -74.07 10.64
CA ILE A 972 19.53 -74.54 10.16
C ILE A 972 19.15 -75.86 10.83
N ALA A 973 20.06 -76.83 10.94
CA ALA A 973 19.81 -78.10 11.62
C ALA A 973 19.60 -77.92 13.13
N GLU A 974 20.39 -77.08 13.79
CA GLU A 974 20.23 -76.72 15.21
C GLU A 974 18.86 -76.07 15.47
N THR A 975 18.43 -75.14 14.62
CA THR A 975 17.12 -74.49 14.71
C THR A 975 15.97 -75.49 14.53
N TRP A 976 16.08 -76.41 13.56
CA TRP A 976 15.14 -77.52 13.41
C TRP A 976 15.11 -78.44 14.64
N THR A 977 16.25 -78.76 15.25
CA THR A 977 16.32 -79.58 16.47
C THR A 977 15.64 -78.88 17.65
N ASN A 978 15.85 -77.57 17.80
CA ASN A 978 15.20 -76.77 18.85
C ASN A 978 13.67 -76.69 18.64
N LEU A 979 13.21 -76.54 17.40
CA LEU A 979 11.77 -76.58 17.07
C LEU A 979 11.13 -77.92 17.43
N ILE A 980 11.76 -79.04 17.05
CA ILE A 980 11.27 -80.39 17.38
C ILE A 980 11.22 -80.61 18.91
N GLN A 981 12.18 -80.06 19.66
CA GLN A 981 12.19 -80.17 21.11
C GLN A 981 11.13 -79.28 21.79
N LEU A 982 10.90 -78.06 21.29
CA LEU A 982 9.87 -77.15 21.78
C LEU A 982 8.46 -77.75 21.59
N GLU A 983 8.15 -78.18 20.36
CA GLU A 983 6.88 -78.87 20.02
C GLU A 983 6.67 -80.13 20.89
N HIS A 984 7.75 -80.85 21.22
CA HIS A 984 7.68 -82.02 22.09
C HIS A 984 7.36 -81.66 23.56
N GLU A 985 7.94 -80.59 24.09
CA GLU A 985 7.69 -80.11 25.45
C GLU A 985 6.27 -79.56 25.60
N GLU A 986 5.82 -78.74 24.64
CA GLU A 986 4.44 -78.21 24.62
C GLU A 986 3.39 -79.34 24.45
N ALA A 987 3.63 -80.32 23.56
CA ALA A 987 2.74 -81.46 23.39
C ALA A 987 2.70 -82.42 24.60
N GLN A 988 3.78 -82.49 25.39
CA GLN A 988 3.76 -83.22 26.66
C GLN A 988 2.88 -82.54 27.71
N GLU A 989 2.94 -81.21 27.84
CA GLU A 989 2.08 -80.48 28.78
C GLU A 989 0.61 -80.44 28.32
N ALA A 990 0.35 -80.38 27.01
CA ALA A 990 -1.00 -80.34 26.43
C ALA A 990 -1.77 -81.68 26.47
N ALA A 991 -1.12 -82.78 26.87
CA ALA A 991 -1.70 -84.13 26.96
C ALA A 991 -2.30 -84.67 25.64
N GLY A 992 -1.75 -84.25 24.49
CA GLY A 992 -2.15 -84.74 23.17
C GLY A 992 -1.18 -84.27 22.08
N MET A 993 -0.73 -85.19 21.23
CA MET A 993 0.21 -84.89 20.15
C MET A 993 -0.54 -84.25 18.97
N SER A 994 -0.35 -82.94 18.78
CA SER A 994 -0.83 -82.17 17.63
C SER A 994 0.00 -82.45 16.37
N ASP A 995 -0.60 -82.19 15.19
CA ASP A 995 0.09 -82.32 13.90
C ASP A 995 1.25 -81.31 13.80
N VAL A 996 2.49 -81.80 13.77
CA VAL A 996 3.69 -80.98 13.52
C VAL A 996 3.63 -80.46 12.08
N CYS A 997 3.20 -79.21 11.90
CA CYS A 997 2.83 -78.64 10.61
C CYS A 997 4.05 -78.18 9.79
N LEU A 998 4.78 -79.16 9.22
CA LEU A 998 5.96 -78.93 8.40
C LEU A 998 5.62 -78.24 7.06
N MET A 999 5.70 -76.91 7.05
CA MET A 999 5.52 -76.05 5.86
C MET A 999 6.80 -75.86 5.04
N SER A 1000 6.62 -75.61 3.74
CA SER A 1000 7.62 -75.24 2.71
C SER A 1000 8.84 -76.18 2.52
N LEU A 1001 8.84 -76.89 1.38
CA LEU A 1001 9.88 -77.84 0.94
C LEU A 1001 11.32 -77.28 0.80
N VAL A 1002 11.53 -75.95 0.87
CA VAL A 1002 12.80 -75.34 0.44
C VAL A 1002 13.91 -75.41 1.50
N ILE A 1003 13.57 -75.40 2.79
CA ILE A 1003 14.54 -75.44 3.92
C ILE A 1003 14.64 -76.82 4.59
N PHE A 1004 14.42 -77.89 3.83
CA PHE A 1004 14.56 -79.26 4.31
C PHE A 1004 15.95 -79.81 3.96
N PRO A 1005 16.95 -79.74 4.86
CA PRO A 1005 18.21 -80.47 4.70
C PRO A 1005 17.96 -81.95 5.01
N ILE A 1006 17.25 -82.64 4.11
CA ILE A 1006 16.82 -84.04 4.27
C ILE A 1006 17.96 -84.97 4.75
N PRO A 1007 19.23 -84.84 4.28
CA PRO A 1007 20.33 -85.68 4.76
C PRO A 1007 20.71 -85.52 6.24
N THR A 1008 20.30 -84.44 6.92
CA THR A 1008 20.52 -84.25 8.37
C THR A 1008 19.22 -84.30 9.16
N LEU A 1009 18.13 -83.73 8.64
CA LEU A 1009 16.85 -83.64 9.35
C LEU A 1009 16.11 -84.98 9.43
N LEU A 1010 16.12 -85.80 8.37
CA LEU A 1010 15.48 -87.12 8.43
C LEU A 1010 16.14 -88.05 9.47
N PRO A 1011 17.49 -88.17 9.54
CA PRO A 1011 18.15 -88.89 10.63
C PRO A 1011 17.81 -88.35 12.02
N GLU A 1012 17.72 -87.03 12.19
CA GLU A 1012 17.37 -86.39 13.46
C GLU A 1012 15.92 -86.64 13.89
N VAL A 1013 14.93 -86.56 13.00
CA VAL A 1013 13.53 -86.89 13.32
C VAL A 1013 13.38 -88.40 13.63
N CYS A 1014 14.07 -89.26 12.89
CA CYS A 1014 14.13 -90.70 13.21
C CYS A 1014 14.81 -90.96 14.57
N ARG A 1015 15.88 -90.22 14.91
CA ARG A 1015 16.57 -90.31 16.20
C ARG A 1015 15.66 -89.86 17.34
N TYR A 1016 15.02 -88.71 17.21
CA TYR A 1016 14.02 -88.17 18.14
C TYR A 1016 12.95 -89.23 18.45
N ALA A 1017 12.35 -89.82 17.41
CA ALA A 1017 11.33 -90.85 17.59
C ALA A 1017 11.83 -92.06 18.39
N CYS A 1018 13.03 -92.55 18.08
CA CYS A 1018 13.65 -93.71 18.74
C CYS A 1018 14.24 -93.43 20.13
N VAL A 1019 14.49 -92.16 20.48
CA VAL A 1019 15.05 -91.76 21.79
C VAL A 1019 13.93 -91.40 22.76
N ASN A 1020 12.90 -90.68 22.30
CA ASN A 1020 11.79 -90.20 23.13
C ASN A 1020 10.58 -91.16 23.13
N GLY A 1021 10.74 -92.40 22.63
CA GLY A 1021 9.69 -93.44 22.66
C GLY A 1021 8.44 -93.10 21.86
N GLN A 1022 8.57 -92.29 20.81
CA GLN A 1022 7.43 -91.85 19.99
C GLN A 1022 7.08 -92.92 18.96
N ASP A 1023 6.59 -94.07 19.43
CA ASP A 1023 6.30 -95.25 18.62
C ASP A 1023 5.17 -96.12 19.21
N ALA A 1024 5.13 -97.42 18.88
CA ALA A 1024 4.08 -98.32 19.34
C ALA A 1024 4.00 -98.45 20.87
N THR A 1025 5.04 -98.05 21.62
CA THR A 1025 4.96 -97.95 23.09
C THR A 1025 3.96 -96.91 23.60
N ILE A 1026 3.68 -95.86 22.81
CA ILE A 1026 2.62 -94.87 23.06
C ILE A 1026 1.42 -95.00 22.09
N GLY A 1027 1.42 -96.04 21.25
CA GLY A 1027 0.39 -96.28 20.23
C GLY A 1027 0.57 -95.52 18.91
N ALA A 1028 1.70 -94.83 18.70
CA ALA A 1028 2.03 -94.20 17.42
C ALA A 1028 2.53 -95.25 16.40
N ASP A 1029 2.33 -94.99 15.09
CA ASP A 1029 2.90 -95.83 14.03
C ASP A 1029 4.44 -95.73 14.07
N PRO A 1030 5.19 -96.83 14.26
CA PRO A 1030 6.65 -96.79 14.35
C PRO A 1030 7.35 -96.25 13.08
N ALA A 1031 6.65 -96.13 11.96
CA ALA A 1031 7.14 -95.55 10.71
C ALA A 1031 6.70 -94.09 10.48
N TRP A 1032 6.06 -93.41 11.44
CA TRP A 1032 5.65 -92.01 11.29
C TRP A 1032 6.76 -91.06 10.80
N PRO A 1033 8.06 -91.18 11.19
CA PRO A 1033 9.11 -90.26 10.72
C PRO A 1033 9.30 -90.29 9.20
N VAL A 1034 9.24 -91.49 8.60
CA VAL A 1034 9.39 -91.65 7.15
C VAL A 1034 8.07 -91.40 6.41
N GLN A 1035 6.92 -91.63 7.05
CA GLN A 1035 5.61 -91.26 6.51
C GLN A 1035 5.47 -89.73 6.37
N LEU A 1036 5.92 -88.97 7.38
CA LEU A 1036 5.89 -87.51 7.38
C LEU A 1036 6.67 -86.91 6.20
N PHE A 1037 7.91 -87.37 5.97
CA PHE A 1037 8.71 -86.93 4.83
C PHE A 1037 8.09 -87.32 3.48
N LEU A 1038 7.46 -88.49 3.38
CA LEU A 1038 6.71 -88.90 2.18
C LEU A 1038 5.46 -88.03 1.96
N ALA A 1039 4.76 -87.61 3.03
CA ALA A 1039 3.58 -86.75 2.95
C ALA A 1039 3.92 -85.31 2.53
N VAL A 1040 5.03 -84.77 3.02
CA VAL A 1040 5.61 -83.47 2.58
C VAL A 1040 6.15 -83.54 1.12
N GLY A 1041 6.26 -84.74 0.54
CA GLY A 1041 6.55 -84.96 -0.88
C GLY A 1041 8.00 -85.32 -1.20
N VAL A 1042 8.82 -85.65 -0.19
CA VAL A 1042 10.19 -86.14 -0.40
C VAL A 1042 10.17 -87.50 -1.08
N SER A 1043 11.05 -87.72 -2.05
CA SER A 1043 11.06 -88.96 -2.84
C SER A 1043 11.58 -90.16 -2.04
N HIS A 1044 10.97 -91.34 -2.26
CA HIS A 1044 11.42 -92.61 -1.67
C HIS A 1044 12.92 -92.86 -1.89
N ASP A 1045 13.46 -92.53 -3.07
CA ASP A 1045 14.88 -92.64 -3.42
C ASP A 1045 15.78 -91.77 -2.52
N MET A 1046 15.39 -90.53 -2.22
CA MET A 1046 16.14 -89.67 -1.30
C MET A 1046 16.10 -90.21 0.13
N ILE A 1047 14.92 -90.61 0.62
CA ILE A 1047 14.73 -91.17 1.95
C ILE A 1047 15.58 -92.45 2.11
N ILE A 1048 15.54 -93.36 1.14
CA ILE A 1048 16.33 -94.61 1.16
C ILE A 1048 17.83 -94.34 1.21
N ARG A 1049 18.37 -93.42 0.38
CA ARG A 1049 19.83 -93.12 0.39
C ARG A 1049 20.29 -92.57 1.73
N VAL A 1050 19.47 -91.76 2.39
CA VAL A 1050 19.80 -91.18 3.71
C VAL A 1050 19.72 -92.25 4.80
N LEU A 1051 18.69 -93.11 4.81
CA LEU A 1051 18.61 -94.22 5.76
C LEU A 1051 19.69 -95.29 5.53
N GLU A 1052 20.06 -95.56 4.28
CA GLU A 1052 21.20 -96.41 3.90
C GLU A 1052 22.52 -95.87 4.45
N HIS A 1053 22.77 -94.57 4.28
CA HIS A 1053 23.96 -93.91 4.82
C HIS A 1053 24.06 -94.07 6.35
N VAL A 1054 22.98 -93.77 7.08
CA VAL A 1054 22.92 -93.94 8.54
C VAL A 1054 23.07 -95.42 8.95
N PHE A 1055 22.54 -96.36 8.15
CA PHE A 1055 22.63 -97.79 8.44
C PHE A 1055 24.06 -98.36 8.28
N ASP A 1056 24.84 -97.79 7.37
CA ASP A 1056 26.23 -98.17 7.15
C ASP A 1056 27.21 -97.45 8.10
N THR A 1057 27.03 -96.14 8.37
CA THR A 1057 27.92 -95.39 9.30
C THR A 1057 27.59 -95.61 10.77
N GLN A 1058 26.32 -95.89 11.11
CA GLN A 1058 25.78 -96.00 12.48
C GLN A 1058 25.82 -94.69 13.29
N ASP A 1059 25.84 -93.54 12.61
CA ASP A 1059 25.72 -92.20 13.21
C ASP A 1059 24.32 -91.93 13.77
N TYR A 1060 24.06 -90.68 14.18
CA TYR A 1060 22.76 -90.21 14.71
C TYR A 1060 22.22 -91.06 15.89
N GLY A 1061 23.11 -91.71 16.63
CA GLY A 1061 22.76 -92.55 17.78
C GLY A 1061 22.14 -93.91 17.44
N PHE A 1062 22.12 -94.34 16.17
CA PHE A 1062 21.59 -95.65 15.73
C PHE A 1062 22.51 -96.84 16.04
N THR A 1063 23.39 -96.70 17.02
CA THR A 1063 24.33 -97.73 17.47
C THR A 1063 23.63 -98.84 18.26
N GLY A 1064 24.17 -100.06 18.13
CA GLY A 1064 23.67 -101.24 18.83
C GLY A 1064 22.46 -101.93 18.19
N THR A 1065 22.27 -103.19 18.55
CA THR A 1065 21.35 -104.12 17.85
C THR A 1065 19.89 -103.68 17.83
N ALA A 1066 19.39 -103.10 18.92
CA ALA A 1066 17.99 -102.66 19.00
C ALA A 1066 17.70 -101.49 18.03
N ARG A 1067 18.47 -100.40 18.11
CA ARG A 1067 18.28 -99.22 17.24
C ARG A 1067 18.54 -99.53 15.77
N ARG A 1068 19.54 -100.38 15.47
CA ARG A 1068 19.76 -100.87 14.09
C ARG A 1068 18.57 -101.69 13.56
N THR A 1069 17.83 -102.39 14.42
CA THR A 1069 16.60 -103.12 14.03
C THR A 1069 15.48 -102.14 13.68
N ARG A 1070 15.27 -101.07 14.48
CA ARG A 1070 14.31 -99.99 14.15
C ARG A 1070 14.65 -99.30 12.82
N LEU A 1071 15.93 -99.11 12.52
CA LEU A 1071 16.36 -98.56 11.23
C LEU A 1071 16.08 -99.52 10.05
N VAL A 1072 16.23 -100.84 10.24
CA VAL A 1072 15.82 -101.86 9.25
C VAL A 1072 14.31 -101.84 9.03
N GLU A 1073 13.51 -101.60 10.07
CA GLU A 1073 12.06 -101.46 10.00
C GLU A 1073 11.62 -100.22 9.19
N LEU A 1074 12.26 -99.07 9.44
CA LEU A 1074 12.04 -97.84 8.66
C LEU A 1074 12.41 -98.03 7.18
N ILE A 1075 13.57 -98.64 6.89
CA ILE A 1075 13.99 -98.98 5.51
C ILE A 1075 12.97 -99.92 4.86
N ALA A 1076 12.52 -100.97 5.56
CA ALA A 1076 11.51 -101.90 5.06
C ALA A 1076 10.19 -101.20 4.73
N TYR A 1077 9.70 -100.30 5.60
CA TYR A 1077 8.49 -99.52 5.34
C TYR A 1077 8.61 -98.65 4.08
N VAL A 1078 9.72 -97.91 3.92
CA VAL A 1078 9.93 -97.04 2.75
C VAL A 1078 10.05 -97.86 1.47
N VAL A 1079 10.73 -99.02 1.51
CA VAL A 1079 10.82 -99.96 0.38
C VAL A 1079 9.44 -100.51 -0.01
N ASP A 1080 8.63 -100.92 0.96
CA ASP A 1080 7.27 -101.42 0.74
C ASP A 1080 6.36 -100.34 0.13
N SER A 1081 6.38 -99.13 0.71
CA SER A 1081 5.69 -97.95 0.19
C SER A 1081 6.10 -97.64 -1.25
N TRP A 1082 7.39 -97.68 -1.55
CA TRP A 1082 7.93 -97.43 -2.90
C TRP A 1082 7.52 -98.52 -3.89
N ALA A 1083 7.56 -99.80 -3.50
CA ALA A 1083 7.12 -100.93 -4.32
C ALA A 1083 5.62 -100.86 -4.62
N LYS A 1084 4.80 -100.50 -3.63
CA LYS A 1084 3.35 -100.24 -3.77
C LYS A 1084 3.10 -99.05 -4.71
N GLU A 1085 3.86 -97.97 -4.59
CA GLU A 1085 3.69 -96.78 -5.44
C GLU A 1085 4.11 -97.02 -6.90
N ILE A 1086 5.18 -97.79 -7.14
CA ILE A 1086 5.58 -98.23 -8.49
C ILE A 1086 4.49 -99.10 -9.13
N ARG A 1087 3.87 -100.01 -8.37
CA ARG A 1087 2.71 -100.81 -8.83
C ARG A 1087 1.51 -99.91 -9.15
N ARG A 1088 1.20 -98.93 -8.28
CA ARG A 1088 0.06 -98.01 -8.45
C ARG A 1088 0.21 -97.08 -9.65
N ARG A 1089 1.42 -96.55 -9.90
CA ARG A 1089 1.69 -95.62 -11.02
C ARG A 1089 2.02 -96.30 -12.36
N GLY A 1090 2.28 -97.60 -12.38
CA GLY A 1090 2.42 -98.37 -13.62
C GLY A 1090 3.52 -97.87 -14.57
N ALA A 1091 4.76 -97.80 -14.08
CA ALA A 1091 5.98 -97.50 -14.84
C ALA A 1091 6.07 -96.13 -15.57
N SER A 1092 5.02 -95.30 -15.55
CA SER A 1092 5.00 -94.00 -16.24
C SER A 1092 5.30 -92.83 -15.29
N ALA A 1093 6.55 -92.75 -14.80
CA ALA A 1093 6.99 -91.69 -13.91
C ALA A 1093 8.42 -91.22 -14.25
N LYS A 1094 8.54 -90.26 -15.19
CA LYS A 1094 9.80 -89.50 -15.37
C LYS A 1094 10.02 -88.62 -14.14
N GLY A 1095 10.97 -88.98 -13.27
CA GLY A 1095 11.42 -88.14 -12.15
C GLY A 1095 11.54 -88.87 -10.81
N THR A 1096 10.77 -89.94 -10.58
CA THR A 1096 11.06 -90.87 -9.48
C THR A 1096 12.23 -91.76 -9.88
N GLY A 1097 13.23 -91.92 -9.01
CA GLY A 1097 14.34 -92.85 -9.25
C GLY A 1097 13.85 -94.27 -9.54
N LEU A 1098 14.57 -95.01 -10.38
CA LEU A 1098 14.33 -96.45 -10.51
C LEU A 1098 14.92 -97.15 -9.28
N MET A 1099 14.21 -98.14 -8.74
CA MET A 1099 14.81 -99.10 -7.80
C MET A 1099 16.03 -99.74 -8.47
N SER A 1100 17.20 -99.56 -7.89
CA SER A 1100 18.46 -100.06 -8.44
C SER A 1100 18.78 -101.46 -7.89
N PRO A 1101 19.71 -102.22 -8.51
CA PRO A 1101 20.25 -103.44 -7.92
C PRO A 1101 20.87 -103.22 -6.53
N GLY A 1102 21.36 -102.00 -6.23
CA GLY A 1102 21.87 -101.64 -4.90
C GLY A 1102 20.81 -101.72 -3.81
N LEU A 1103 19.53 -101.47 -4.14
CA LEU A 1103 18.44 -101.63 -3.18
C LEU A 1103 18.24 -103.10 -2.76
N VAL A 1104 18.50 -104.05 -3.64
CA VAL A 1104 18.44 -105.49 -3.31
C VAL A 1104 19.58 -105.87 -2.35
N ASP A 1105 20.78 -105.30 -2.54
CA ASP A 1105 21.90 -105.48 -1.62
C ASP A 1105 21.64 -104.80 -0.26
N LEU A 1106 21.07 -103.58 -0.23
CA LEU A 1106 20.67 -102.93 1.02
C LEU A 1106 19.67 -103.78 1.81
N ILE A 1107 18.64 -104.33 1.15
CA ILE A 1107 17.66 -105.22 1.78
C ILE A 1107 18.34 -106.50 2.29
N GLU A 1108 19.36 -107.02 1.59
CA GLU A 1108 20.13 -108.17 2.07
C GLU A 1108 21.06 -107.82 3.25
N ARG A 1109 21.71 -106.66 3.25
CA ARG A 1109 22.45 -106.14 4.41
C ARG A 1109 21.52 -105.97 5.62
N CYS A 1110 20.31 -105.46 5.41
CA CYS A 1110 19.26 -105.38 6.43
C CYS A 1110 18.85 -106.77 6.95
N GLU A 1111 18.62 -107.74 6.06
CA GLU A 1111 18.29 -109.13 6.42
C GLU A 1111 19.38 -109.77 7.31
N ARG A 1112 20.65 -109.54 6.98
CA ARG A 1112 21.82 -110.02 7.74
C ARG A 1112 22.01 -109.29 9.07
N ALA A 1113 21.52 -108.05 9.23
CA ALA A 1113 21.67 -107.25 10.45
C ALA A 1113 20.63 -107.57 11.53
N LEU A 1114 19.54 -108.26 11.21
CA LEU A 1114 18.51 -108.69 12.17
C LEU A 1114 19.05 -109.79 13.11
N PRO A 1115 18.95 -109.65 14.45
CA PRO A 1115 19.59 -110.55 15.41
C PRO A 1115 19.06 -112.01 15.33
N PRO A 1116 19.94 -113.02 15.50
CA PRO A 1116 19.60 -114.42 15.26
C PRO A 1116 18.60 -114.96 16.29
N ALA A 1117 17.52 -115.59 15.82
CA ALA A 1117 16.53 -116.21 16.68
C ALA A 1117 17.16 -117.34 17.55
N PRO A 1118 16.80 -117.47 18.83
CA PRO A 1118 15.74 -116.75 19.55
C PRO A 1118 16.18 -115.47 20.28
N GLY A 1119 17.33 -114.88 19.97
CA GLY A 1119 17.86 -113.70 20.66
C GLY A 1119 17.48 -112.36 20.00
N GLY A 1120 17.16 -111.37 20.85
CA GLY A 1120 16.89 -109.98 20.45
C GLY A 1120 15.46 -109.52 20.78
N ASN A 1121 15.23 -108.21 20.70
CA ASN A 1121 13.90 -107.58 20.73
C ASN A 1121 13.92 -106.29 19.89
N ASN A 1122 12.78 -105.91 19.32
CA ASN A 1122 12.58 -104.67 18.57
C ASN A 1122 11.67 -103.73 19.37
N LEU A 1123 12.19 -103.16 20.47
CA LEU A 1123 11.41 -102.31 21.38
C LEU A 1123 10.75 -101.15 20.64
N GLY A 1124 9.42 -101.05 20.75
CA GLY A 1124 8.61 -100.02 20.10
C GLY A 1124 8.30 -100.23 18.61
N GLY A 1125 8.70 -101.37 18.04
CA GLY A 1125 8.44 -101.72 16.63
C GLY A 1125 7.81 -103.11 16.45
N ALA A 1126 7.69 -103.53 15.20
CA ALA A 1126 7.17 -104.83 14.78
C ALA A 1126 8.03 -106.00 15.31
N ASP A 1127 7.39 -107.14 15.59
CA ASP A 1127 8.05 -108.32 16.15
C ASP A 1127 9.12 -108.90 15.20
N LEU A 1128 10.23 -109.39 15.74
CA LEU A 1128 11.41 -109.82 14.98
C LEU A 1128 11.15 -110.93 13.94
N PRO A 1129 10.30 -111.96 14.17
CA PRO A 1129 9.90 -112.92 13.16
C PRO A 1129 9.06 -112.30 12.05
N GLU A 1130 8.22 -111.30 12.37
CA GLU A 1130 7.38 -110.59 11.41
C GLU A 1130 8.21 -109.62 10.56
N LEU A 1131 9.05 -108.78 11.17
CA LEU A 1131 9.99 -107.91 10.45
C LEU A 1131 10.92 -108.73 9.54
N ARG A 1132 11.43 -109.88 10.02
CA ARG A 1132 12.21 -110.81 9.18
C ARG A 1132 11.40 -111.40 8.03
N ARG A 1133 10.10 -111.65 8.21
CA ARG A 1133 9.19 -112.08 7.14
C ARG A 1133 8.94 -110.95 6.13
N ILE A 1134 8.72 -109.73 6.59
CA ILE A 1134 8.54 -108.53 5.75
C ILE A 1134 9.80 -108.31 4.90
N VAL A 1135 10.99 -108.21 5.50
CA VAL A 1135 12.27 -108.02 4.79
C VAL A 1135 12.51 -109.12 3.74
N LYS A 1136 12.24 -110.39 4.07
CA LYS A 1136 12.35 -111.52 3.11
C LYS A 1136 11.33 -111.46 1.97
N THR A 1137 10.14 -110.96 2.22
CA THR A 1137 9.11 -110.75 1.18
C THR A 1137 9.50 -109.58 0.28
N LEU A 1138 9.87 -108.44 0.86
CA LEU A 1138 10.33 -107.25 0.13
C LEU A 1138 11.56 -107.53 -0.73
N LYS A 1139 12.52 -108.33 -0.25
CA LYS A 1139 13.67 -108.76 -1.05
C LYS A 1139 13.23 -109.43 -2.35
N ARG A 1140 12.32 -110.41 -2.28
CA ARG A 1140 11.77 -111.12 -3.46
C ARG A 1140 10.98 -110.18 -4.36
N GLU A 1141 10.16 -109.33 -3.77
CA GLU A 1141 9.30 -108.40 -4.49
C GLU A 1141 10.09 -107.30 -5.22
N VAL A 1142 11.12 -106.73 -4.59
CA VAL A 1142 12.03 -105.75 -5.19
C VAL A 1142 12.92 -106.40 -6.23
N SER A 1143 13.50 -107.58 -6.00
CA SER A 1143 14.23 -108.32 -7.04
C SER A 1143 13.36 -108.52 -8.29
N SER A 1144 12.10 -108.98 -8.12
CA SER A 1144 11.19 -109.17 -9.25
C SER A 1144 10.78 -107.85 -9.93
N LEU A 1145 10.64 -106.75 -9.18
CA LEU A 1145 10.39 -105.43 -9.76
C LEU A 1145 11.60 -104.92 -10.56
N VAL A 1146 12.82 -105.08 -10.05
CA VAL A 1146 14.07 -104.69 -10.75
C VAL A 1146 14.25 -105.51 -12.04
N GLU A 1147 14.05 -106.83 -12.01
CA GLU A 1147 14.08 -107.68 -13.20
C GLU A 1147 13.02 -107.29 -14.25
N ARG A 1148 11.79 -106.98 -13.82
CA ARG A 1148 10.70 -106.56 -14.73
C ARG A 1148 10.90 -105.16 -15.31
N MET A 1149 11.49 -104.23 -14.55
CA MET A 1149 11.93 -102.93 -15.08
C MET A 1149 13.03 -103.11 -16.13
N GLY A 1150 14.04 -103.93 -15.85
CA GLY A 1150 15.16 -104.21 -16.77
C GLY A 1150 14.75 -104.91 -18.08
N THR A 1151 13.55 -105.50 -18.12
CA THR A 1151 12.99 -106.20 -19.30
C THR A 1151 11.84 -105.44 -19.97
N GLY A 1152 11.49 -104.23 -19.49
CA GLY A 1152 10.51 -103.35 -20.14
C GLY A 1152 9.05 -103.84 -20.11
N SER A 1153 8.73 -104.89 -19.35
CA SER A 1153 7.39 -105.51 -19.34
C SER A 1153 6.72 -105.38 -17.98
N LEU A 1154 5.92 -104.32 -17.83
CA LEU A 1154 5.16 -104.01 -16.60
C LEU A 1154 3.66 -103.86 -16.87
N ARG A 1155 3.05 -104.94 -17.39
CA ARG A 1155 1.60 -105.15 -17.24
C ARG A 1155 1.36 -106.01 -16.01
N PHE A 1156 0.81 -105.41 -14.96
CA PHE A 1156 0.12 -106.14 -13.90
C PHE A 1156 -1.34 -106.40 -14.32
N ALA A 1157 -1.95 -107.41 -13.72
CA ALA A 1157 -3.37 -107.75 -13.84
C ALA A 1157 -4.04 -107.50 -12.48
#